data_AF-A0A135LJ00-F1
#
_entry.id   AF-A0A135LJ00-F1
#
_cell.length_a   1.000
_cell.length_b   1.000
_cell.length_c   1.000
_cell.angle_alpha   90.00
_cell.angle_beta   90.00
_cell.angle_gamma   90.00
#
_symmetry.space_group_name_H-M   'P 1'
#
loop_
_entity.id
_entity.type
_entity.pdbx_description
1 polymer ?
#
loop_
_entity_poly.entity_id
_entity_poly.type
_entity_poly.pdbx_seq_one_letter_code
_entity_poly.pdbx_strand_id
1 'polypeptide(L)'
;MKGIYMENGSGGFMSNLTFVGGNFGAYLGNQQFTSSQLVFVNCKTAVQIHWDWAWTMQDVVIESCGSGIVVTGGAGGVESTGQSVGSYILVDAIIANTPTGIRTSLYADNSTAVLLQNVGFFNVKDAVVAETRTEPLLAGGNEVFVSSWGFGLYHDDTGAHFAQQQQLQVLQRKDILTGSQSYVKGTSNFFTRRRPQYLDLGGGQVFDVKAYGAKGDGVTDDTAALNSILSAAVNMSSIVYFPYGIYVIKDTLQVPLGSRIIGQVWPQIMATGTKFQDAEHPHVAVQVDKEGGIGIVEIQNMMFTVSGPTAGAVLMEWNVHESTQGSAGLWDCHFRAGGAIGSKLQSDICPKKASSLNKNCIAASLLLHITQDQVDVYVARGILIESQGPTWMYGTASEHNVFYQYQFSGAKNLVMGMIQTESPYFQPTPPMPEPFKLGKFPNDPNSGECKTCTSSWAVRMINSESIYMLGAGIYSWFNSYSQDCLETNNCQEKAFYVEQSSDIWVVNLVTKAIVQSIRPLGEIPAFSKDTRNGYTSSLLGWFRKAKDIVGQRKSTGFYFYDPTSQKSFFDESQIPLNMKGGIAWAGWNETCAKNAKSGKYCGDVIDSFNPDIDAMLTSELYSSCHVDRYRKMQSTPYSEYDINFQSQLKEINSKCNLNIPTEIPPPLQPTIDPYKPAESCLSGIRYTTVAGDTCDSIATTYKVSSAALFIGHDNLFECENIAVGTKLCVPIQCETVYTIKSEDTCISIEKAQSVGYKDGTTLRKYNPWINYDCSNLHIVSDVAYGHVICLTPQSGISNTTAPYDDPTSPGYSDGYVIPQIPPPKRATVAEGTTTRCGKWHVVTELQETCTTICMQNKIPWTLFLDVNPSLGKDNCDKKLVAGSAYCVGPAYSWDEFFDGGDFDFE
;
A
#
# COMPACT_ATOMS: atom_id res chain seq x y z
N MET A 1 -27.07 46.10 6.70
CA MET A 1 -26.85 45.06 7.74
C MET A 1 -26.24 43.83 7.07
N LYS A 2 -25.21 43.25 7.69
CA LYS A 2 -24.50 42.01 7.31
C LYS A 2 -24.78 40.96 8.40
N GLY A 3 -24.95 39.69 8.05
CA GLY A 3 -25.02 38.60 9.05
C GLY A 3 -23.62 38.25 9.56
N ILE A 4 -22.77 37.72 8.69
CA ILE A 4 -21.31 37.63 8.91
C ILE A 4 -20.60 38.77 8.17
N TYR A 5 -19.59 39.34 8.83
CA TYR A 5 -18.55 40.14 8.21
C TYR A 5 -17.20 39.55 8.62
N MET A 6 -16.44 39.06 7.64
CA MET A 6 -15.09 38.53 7.79
C MET A 6 -14.26 39.23 6.73
N GLU A 7 -13.39 40.15 7.15
CA GLU A 7 -12.59 40.97 6.24
C GLU A 7 -11.25 40.34 5.86
N ASN A 8 -10.69 39.51 6.75
CA ASN A 8 -9.50 38.70 6.55
C ASN A 8 -9.49 37.48 7.51
N GLY A 9 -8.44 36.65 7.41
CA GLY A 9 -8.11 35.59 8.37
C GLY A 9 -7.32 34.46 7.72
N SER A 10 -7.02 33.41 8.51
CA SER A 10 -6.59 32.10 8.03
C SER A 10 -7.45 31.04 8.72
N GLY A 11 -8.65 30.80 8.16
CA GLY A 11 -9.64 29.88 8.67
C GLY A 11 -9.54 28.50 8.03
N GLY A 12 -10.41 27.55 8.31
CA GLY A 12 -11.55 27.63 9.24
C GLY A 12 -12.70 26.77 8.74
N PHE A 13 -13.54 26.33 9.67
CA PHE A 13 -14.78 25.60 9.38
C PHE A 13 -15.98 26.36 9.92
N MET A 14 -17.05 26.45 9.15
CA MET A 14 -18.36 26.94 9.63
C MET A 14 -19.46 26.00 9.13
N SER A 15 -20.45 25.71 9.98
CA SER A 15 -21.61 24.93 9.54
C SER A 15 -22.89 25.16 10.32
N ASN A 16 -24.00 24.67 9.75
CA ASN A 16 -25.32 24.65 10.36
C ASN A 16 -25.82 26.05 10.73
N LEU A 17 -25.72 26.99 9.77
CA LEU A 17 -26.15 28.39 9.93
C LEU A 17 -27.31 28.71 8.99
N THR A 18 -28.27 29.50 9.48
CA THR A 18 -29.39 30.01 8.70
C THR A 18 -29.42 31.53 8.75
N PHE A 19 -29.38 32.17 7.57
CA PHE A 19 -29.41 33.62 7.40
C PHE A 19 -30.76 34.03 6.81
N VAL A 20 -31.45 34.97 7.46
CA VAL A 20 -32.77 35.44 7.03
C VAL A 20 -32.76 36.96 6.86
N GLY A 21 -32.98 37.44 5.64
CA GLY A 21 -33.00 38.87 5.33
C GLY A 21 -31.61 39.52 5.28
N GLY A 22 -31.59 40.85 5.42
CA GLY A 22 -30.35 41.64 5.41
C GLY A 22 -29.82 41.98 4.01
N ASN A 23 -28.78 42.83 3.97
CA ASN A 23 -28.15 43.23 2.70
C ASN A 23 -27.14 42.18 2.23
N PHE A 24 -26.47 41.52 3.18
CA PHE A 24 -25.60 40.38 2.96
C PHE A 24 -25.89 39.34 4.04
N GLY A 25 -26.11 38.08 3.67
CA GLY A 25 -26.13 36.97 4.63
C GLY A 25 -24.74 36.79 5.21
N ALA A 26 -23.76 36.50 4.34
CA ALA A 26 -22.34 36.50 4.66
C ALA A 26 -21.55 37.43 3.73
N TYR A 27 -20.57 38.14 4.29
CA TYR A 27 -19.56 38.92 3.57
C TYR A 27 -18.19 38.40 4.00
N LEU A 28 -17.42 37.85 3.06
CA LEU A 28 -16.37 36.87 3.32
C LEU A 28 -15.07 37.18 2.58
N GLY A 29 -13.96 37.20 3.32
CA GLY A 29 -12.64 37.09 2.73
C GLY A 29 -11.60 36.58 3.72
N ASN A 30 -10.79 35.63 3.29
CA ASN A 30 -9.93 34.79 4.13
C ASN A 30 -8.91 34.05 3.26
N GLN A 31 -7.73 33.68 3.76
CA GLN A 31 -6.77 32.86 3.00
C GLN A 31 -7.44 31.58 2.48
N GLN A 32 -8.08 30.82 3.37
CA GLN A 32 -8.88 29.65 3.02
C GLN A 32 -10.03 29.42 3.98
N PHE A 33 -11.05 28.69 3.54
CA PHE A 33 -12.15 28.29 4.42
C PHE A 33 -12.94 27.09 3.87
N THR A 34 -13.57 26.36 4.79
CA THR A 34 -14.58 25.35 4.49
C THR A 34 -15.92 25.75 5.11
N SER A 35 -16.97 25.82 4.31
CA SER A 35 -18.31 26.14 4.81
C SER A 35 -19.30 25.07 4.34
N SER A 36 -20.03 24.46 5.28
CA SER A 36 -20.96 23.35 5.04
C SER A 36 -22.33 23.63 5.64
N GLN A 37 -23.43 23.12 5.08
CA GLN A 37 -24.78 23.19 5.67
C GLN A 37 -25.23 24.64 5.96
N LEU A 38 -25.15 25.50 4.95
CA LEU A 38 -25.54 26.92 5.04
C LEU A 38 -26.86 27.18 4.32
N VAL A 39 -27.80 27.85 4.99
CA VAL A 39 -29.11 28.21 4.42
C VAL A 39 -29.26 29.73 4.39
N PHE A 40 -29.60 30.30 3.23
CA PHE A 40 -29.83 31.73 3.03
C PHE A 40 -31.22 31.98 2.48
N VAL A 41 -32.02 32.79 3.16
CA VAL A 41 -33.41 33.07 2.80
C VAL A 41 -33.66 34.58 2.77
N ASN A 42 -34.30 35.09 1.72
CA ASN A 42 -34.72 36.50 1.60
C ASN A 42 -33.57 37.54 1.74
N CYS A 43 -32.31 37.13 1.55
CA CYS A 43 -31.17 38.03 1.59
C CYS A 43 -31.11 38.87 0.31
N LYS A 44 -30.72 40.16 0.36
CA LYS A 44 -30.46 40.92 -0.88
C LYS A 44 -29.30 40.30 -1.67
N THR A 45 -28.28 39.84 -0.96
CA THR A 45 -27.19 39.00 -1.46
C THR A 45 -26.95 37.92 -0.42
N ALA A 46 -27.01 36.64 -0.79
CA ALA A 46 -26.80 35.56 0.17
C ALA A 46 -25.34 35.55 0.66
N VAL A 47 -24.39 35.46 -0.28
CA VAL A 47 -22.96 35.47 0.00
C VAL A 47 -22.26 36.49 -0.89
N GLN A 48 -21.41 37.35 -0.32
CA GLN A 48 -20.40 38.08 -1.07
C GLN A 48 -19.00 37.60 -0.66
N ILE A 49 -18.17 37.24 -1.63
CA ILE A 49 -16.74 36.96 -1.45
C ILE A 49 -15.96 38.17 -1.98
N HIS A 50 -15.00 38.73 -1.22
CA HIS A 50 -14.21 39.90 -1.65
C HIS A 50 -12.71 39.66 -1.84
N TRP A 51 -12.13 38.65 -1.17
CA TRP A 51 -10.83 38.05 -1.52
C TRP A 51 -10.70 36.67 -0.89
N ASP A 52 -9.95 35.77 -1.50
CA ASP A 52 -9.47 34.54 -0.89
C ASP A 52 -8.21 34.04 -1.60
N TRP A 53 -7.60 32.96 -1.10
CA TRP A 53 -6.76 32.12 -1.94
C TRP A 53 -7.52 30.89 -2.41
N ALA A 54 -8.31 30.25 -1.54
CA ALA A 54 -9.06 29.04 -1.86
C ALA A 54 -10.27 28.80 -0.93
N TRP A 55 -11.50 28.70 -1.45
CA TRP A 55 -12.71 28.43 -0.64
C TRP A 55 -13.47 27.17 -1.09
N THR A 56 -13.87 26.32 -0.14
CA THR A 56 -14.76 25.18 -0.40
C THR A 56 -16.11 25.39 0.27
N MET A 57 -17.16 25.59 -0.54
CA MET A 57 -18.55 25.67 -0.09
C MET A 57 -19.26 24.37 -0.46
N GLN A 58 -19.80 23.67 0.54
CA GLN A 58 -20.52 22.41 0.39
C GLN A 58 -21.92 22.55 1.01
N ASP A 59 -22.94 21.81 0.53
CA ASP A 59 -24.22 21.68 1.25
C ASP A 59 -24.84 23.07 1.52
N VAL A 60 -25.14 23.80 0.44
CA VAL A 60 -25.59 25.20 0.48
C VAL A 60 -26.97 25.34 -0.16
N VAL A 61 -27.90 25.96 0.55
CA VAL A 61 -29.24 26.28 0.05
C VAL A 61 -29.45 27.80 0.06
N ILE A 62 -29.72 28.36 -1.11
CA ILE A 62 -30.05 29.79 -1.29
C ILE A 62 -31.47 29.87 -1.85
N GLU A 63 -32.35 30.58 -1.16
CA GLU A 63 -33.78 30.65 -1.46
C GLU A 63 -34.28 32.10 -1.44
N SER A 64 -35.04 32.50 -2.46
CA SER A 64 -35.72 33.81 -2.54
C SER A 64 -34.79 35.02 -2.30
N CYS A 65 -33.53 34.93 -2.72
CA CYS A 65 -32.54 36.00 -2.54
C CYS A 65 -32.50 36.94 -3.76
N GLY A 66 -32.00 38.17 -3.60
CA GLY A 66 -31.83 39.10 -4.72
C GLY A 66 -30.71 38.67 -5.68
N SER A 67 -29.60 38.22 -5.09
CA SER A 67 -28.51 37.49 -5.75
C SER A 67 -28.04 36.38 -4.82
N GLY A 68 -27.59 35.25 -5.36
CA GLY A 68 -27.01 34.17 -4.56
C GLY A 68 -25.58 34.49 -4.14
N ILE A 69 -24.60 33.98 -4.89
CA ILE A 69 -23.18 34.24 -4.64
C ILE A 69 -22.72 35.40 -5.52
N VAL A 70 -22.12 36.42 -4.91
CA VAL A 70 -21.49 37.55 -5.62
C VAL A 70 -20.01 37.53 -5.31
N VAL A 71 -19.19 37.23 -6.33
CA VAL A 71 -17.74 37.30 -6.22
C VAL A 71 -17.27 38.64 -6.72
N THR A 72 -16.64 39.38 -5.81
CA THR A 72 -16.08 40.71 -6.01
C THR A 72 -14.58 40.68 -5.78
N GLY A 73 -13.85 41.56 -6.44
CA GLY A 73 -12.39 41.52 -6.49
C GLY A 73 -11.97 41.23 -7.92
N GLY A 74 -11.68 42.29 -8.68
CA GLY A 74 -11.26 42.16 -10.06
C GLY A 74 -9.87 41.52 -10.17
N ALA A 75 -9.60 40.85 -11.29
CA ALA A 75 -8.26 40.43 -11.65
C ALA A 75 -7.35 41.68 -11.85
N GLY A 76 -6.61 42.07 -10.82
CA GLY A 76 -5.54 43.08 -10.90
C GLY A 76 -5.94 44.52 -11.28
N GLY A 77 -7.20 44.94 -11.03
CA GLY A 77 -7.67 46.30 -11.35
C GLY A 77 -7.08 47.42 -10.46
N VAL A 78 -7.26 48.69 -10.87
CA VAL A 78 -6.57 49.86 -10.26
C VAL A 78 -7.03 50.21 -8.82
N GLU A 79 -8.13 49.63 -8.33
CA GLU A 79 -8.56 49.70 -6.92
C GLU A 79 -8.27 48.40 -6.13
N SER A 80 -7.54 47.45 -6.72
CA SER A 80 -7.14 46.20 -6.06
C SER A 80 -6.00 46.43 -5.08
N THR A 81 -6.17 46.00 -3.83
CA THR A 81 -5.12 46.03 -2.79
C THR A 81 -4.14 44.87 -2.89
N GLY A 82 -4.02 44.22 -4.05
CA GLY A 82 -2.98 43.23 -4.36
C GLY A 82 -3.35 41.76 -4.12
N GLN A 83 -4.53 41.46 -3.59
CA GLN A 83 -5.08 40.09 -3.51
C GLN A 83 -6.56 40.10 -3.91
N SER A 84 -6.92 39.31 -4.92
CA SER A 84 -8.29 39.05 -5.38
C SER A 84 -8.73 37.64 -4.96
N VAL A 85 -9.99 37.26 -5.20
CA VAL A 85 -10.48 35.88 -5.01
C VAL A 85 -9.69 34.92 -5.91
N GLY A 86 -8.90 34.05 -5.29
CA GLY A 86 -7.93 33.15 -5.91
C GLY A 86 -8.57 31.90 -6.50
N SER A 87 -9.51 31.29 -5.78
CA SER A 87 -10.43 30.27 -6.31
C SER A 87 -11.51 29.85 -5.31
N TYR A 88 -12.69 29.49 -5.81
CA TYR A 88 -13.74 28.89 -4.98
C TYR A 88 -14.48 27.75 -5.69
N ILE A 89 -15.02 26.83 -4.89
CA ILE A 89 -15.91 25.76 -5.37
C ILE A 89 -17.22 25.73 -4.61
N LEU A 90 -18.28 25.41 -5.33
CA LEU A 90 -19.61 25.14 -4.78
C LEU A 90 -20.00 23.70 -5.12
N VAL A 91 -20.16 22.88 -4.08
CA VAL A 91 -20.45 21.44 -4.18
C VAL A 91 -21.76 21.15 -3.47
N ASP A 92 -22.65 20.34 -4.08
CA ASP A 92 -23.92 19.92 -3.47
C ASP A 92 -24.78 21.11 -3.00
N ALA A 93 -25.33 21.87 -3.95
CA ALA A 93 -26.03 23.12 -3.65
C ALA A 93 -27.33 23.32 -4.42
N ILE A 94 -28.26 24.08 -3.82
CA ILE A 94 -29.49 24.55 -4.45
C ILE A 94 -29.50 26.08 -4.42
N ILE A 95 -29.79 26.69 -5.57
CA ILE A 95 -30.09 28.12 -5.67
C ILE A 95 -31.46 28.27 -6.32
N ALA A 96 -32.45 28.73 -5.54
CA ALA A 96 -33.85 28.73 -5.91
C ALA A 96 -34.51 30.12 -5.76
N ASN A 97 -35.46 30.41 -6.65
CA ASN A 97 -36.27 31.64 -6.71
C ASN A 97 -35.44 32.94 -6.60
N THR A 98 -34.22 32.91 -7.11
CA THR A 98 -33.19 33.94 -6.93
C THR A 98 -32.82 34.48 -8.32
N PRO A 99 -33.09 35.76 -8.68
CA PRO A 99 -33.00 36.21 -10.08
C PRO A 99 -31.62 36.04 -10.72
N THR A 100 -30.53 36.29 -9.99
CA THR A 100 -29.15 35.99 -10.41
C THR A 100 -28.53 35.00 -9.43
N GLY A 101 -28.23 33.79 -9.91
CA GLY A 101 -27.69 32.74 -9.05
C GLY A 101 -26.28 33.05 -8.58
N ILE A 102 -25.35 33.21 -9.53
CA ILE A 102 -23.95 33.56 -9.28
C ILE A 102 -23.55 34.74 -10.15
N ARG A 103 -22.93 35.75 -9.56
CA ARG A 103 -22.29 36.88 -10.26
C ARG A 103 -20.79 36.87 -9.96
N THR A 104 -19.95 37.04 -10.96
CA THR A 104 -18.51 36.98 -10.78
C THR A 104 -17.75 38.06 -11.56
N SER A 105 -16.83 38.75 -10.87
CA SER A 105 -15.81 39.61 -11.48
C SER A 105 -14.62 38.83 -12.06
N LEU A 106 -14.62 37.49 -11.91
CA LEU A 106 -13.45 36.63 -12.18
C LEU A 106 -13.38 36.07 -13.60
N TYR A 107 -14.21 36.51 -14.55
CA TYR A 107 -14.21 35.93 -15.90
C TYR A 107 -13.42 36.81 -16.89
N ALA A 108 -12.18 36.40 -17.18
CA ALA A 108 -11.27 36.96 -18.18
C ALA A 108 -10.27 35.87 -18.65
N ASP A 109 -9.48 36.12 -19.69
CA ASP A 109 -8.40 35.19 -20.08
C ASP A 109 -7.34 35.10 -18.96
N ASN A 110 -6.89 33.88 -18.63
CA ASN A 110 -5.99 33.57 -17.49
C ASN A 110 -6.50 34.04 -16.12
N SER A 111 -7.81 34.01 -15.90
CA SER A 111 -8.41 34.36 -14.61
C SER A 111 -8.47 33.21 -13.59
N THR A 112 -9.02 33.52 -12.42
CA THR A 112 -9.05 32.65 -11.23
C THR A 112 -10.08 31.51 -11.36
N ALA A 113 -9.94 30.47 -10.53
CA ALA A 113 -10.69 29.22 -10.72
C ALA A 113 -12.05 29.20 -10.00
N VAL A 114 -13.11 28.82 -10.73
CA VAL A 114 -14.47 28.64 -10.21
C VAL A 114 -15.01 27.28 -10.66
N LEU A 115 -15.44 26.44 -9.70
CA LEU A 115 -16.06 25.14 -9.98
C LEU A 115 -17.43 25.00 -9.33
N LEU A 116 -18.42 24.57 -10.10
CA LEU A 116 -19.73 24.13 -9.63
C LEU A 116 -19.83 22.62 -9.82
N GLN A 117 -20.06 21.85 -8.76
CA GLN A 117 -20.31 20.41 -8.83
C GLN A 117 -21.61 20.04 -8.14
N ASN A 118 -22.48 19.32 -8.83
CA ASN A 118 -23.78 18.91 -8.30
C ASN A 118 -24.64 20.09 -7.77
N VAL A 119 -24.85 21.10 -8.62
CA VAL A 119 -25.59 22.32 -8.28
C VAL A 119 -26.90 22.39 -9.06
N GLY A 120 -28.01 22.64 -8.37
CA GLY A 120 -29.33 22.86 -8.98
C GLY A 120 -29.75 24.33 -8.92
N PHE A 121 -30.18 24.89 -10.05
CA PHE A 121 -30.78 26.22 -10.13
C PHE A 121 -32.27 26.08 -10.47
N PHE A 122 -33.15 26.67 -9.64
CA PHE A 122 -34.61 26.53 -9.77
C PHE A 122 -35.30 27.89 -9.81
N ASN A 123 -36.07 28.18 -10.86
CA ASN A 123 -36.67 29.51 -11.10
C ASN A 123 -35.64 30.67 -11.00
N VAL A 124 -34.43 30.43 -11.48
CA VAL A 124 -33.34 31.42 -11.54
C VAL A 124 -33.26 31.94 -12.96
N LYS A 125 -33.27 33.26 -13.19
CA LYS A 125 -33.23 33.81 -14.55
C LYS A 125 -31.85 33.60 -15.19
N ASP A 126 -30.81 34.02 -14.48
CA ASP A 126 -29.42 33.95 -14.95
C ASP A 126 -28.61 33.14 -13.92
N ALA A 127 -28.22 31.91 -14.26
CA ALA A 127 -27.57 30.99 -13.31
C ALA A 127 -26.15 31.45 -12.94
N VAL A 128 -25.34 31.81 -13.95
CA VAL A 128 -24.02 32.41 -13.74
C VAL A 128 -23.82 33.59 -14.71
N VAL A 129 -23.45 34.76 -14.20
CA VAL A 129 -23.13 35.96 -14.98
C VAL A 129 -21.73 36.49 -14.68
N ALA A 130 -21.03 36.98 -15.70
CA ALA A 130 -19.81 37.76 -15.53
C ALA A 130 -20.12 39.25 -15.58
N GLU A 131 -19.35 40.05 -14.82
CA GLU A 131 -19.43 41.52 -14.93
C GLU A 131 -18.88 42.07 -16.26
N THR A 132 -18.06 41.27 -16.96
CA THR A 132 -17.41 41.61 -18.23
C THR A 132 -18.24 41.30 -19.48
N ARG A 133 -19.44 40.72 -19.35
CA ARG A 133 -20.28 40.28 -20.49
C ARG A 133 -21.75 40.72 -20.35
N THR A 134 -22.42 40.91 -21.48
CA THR A 134 -23.88 41.20 -21.52
C THR A 134 -24.73 39.94 -21.37
N GLU A 135 -24.26 38.82 -21.95
CA GLU A 135 -24.91 37.52 -21.86
C GLU A 135 -24.41 36.71 -20.65
N PRO A 136 -25.25 35.86 -20.05
CA PRO A 136 -24.84 34.97 -18.96
C PRO A 136 -23.76 33.96 -19.41
N LEU A 137 -22.89 33.56 -18.48
CA LEU A 137 -21.94 32.44 -18.67
C LEU A 137 -22.68 31.09 -18.66
N LEU A 138 -23.75 31.01 -17.87
CA LEU A 138 -24.69 29.89 -17.81
C LEU A 138 -26.10 30.46 -17.69
N ALA A 139 -26.95 30.18 -18.67
CA ALA A 139 -28.35 30.59 -18.64
C ALA A 139 -29.10 29.89 -17.50
N GLY A 140 -30.06 30.59 -16.89
CA GLY A 140 -30.99 29.99 -15.94
C GLY A 140 -32.26 29.45 -16.60
N GLY A 141 -33.23 29.10 -15.77
CA GLY A 141 -34.53 28.55 -16.18
C GLY A 141 -35.36 28.10 -14.98
N ASN A 142 -36.43 27.36 -15.25
CA ASN A 142 -37.27 26.76 -14.22
C ASN A 142 -36.51 25.68 -13.44
N GLU A 143 -35.76 24.82 -14.15
CA GLU A 143 -34.85 23.82 -13.58
C GLU A 143 -33.60 23.74 -14.46
N VAL A 144 -32.40 23.96 -13.87
CA VAL A 144 -31.10 23.77 -14.54
C VAL A 144 -30.18 23.00 -13.60
N PHE A 145 -29.72 21.83 -14.04
CA PHE A 145 -28.88 20.94 -13.25
C PHE A 145 -27.43 20.94 -13.76
N VAL A 146 -26.48 21.13 -12.85
CA VAL A 146 -25.05 21.29 -13.16
C VAL A 146 -24.24 20.20 -12.47
N SER A 147 -23.86 19.16 -13.21
CA SER A 147 -23.04 18.06 -12.67
C SER A 147 -21.60 18.47 -12.38
N SER A 148 -20.95 19.16 -13.33
CA SER A 148 -19.59 19.70 -13.22
C SER A 148 -19.41 20.80 -14.27
N TRP A 149 -19.24 22.05 -13.85
CA TRP A 149 -19.07 23.21 -14.75
C TRP A 149 -18.15 24.25 -14.11
N GLY A 150 -17.33 24.94 -14.92
CA GLY A 150 -16.46 25.96 -14.37
C GLY A 150 -15.59 26.67 -15.40
N PHE A 151 -14.67 27.49 -14.87
CA PHE A 151 -13.58 28.10 -15.61
C PHE A 151 -12.33 28.26 -14.74
N GLY A 152 -11.16 28.33 -15.36
CA GLY A 152 -9.86 28.41 -14.69
C GLY A 152 -8.84 27.40 -15.23
N LEU A 153 -7.61 27.46 -14.71
CA LEU A 153 -6.51 26.58 -15.11
C LEU A 153 -6.70 25.17 -14.56
N TYR A 154 -6.65 24.14 -15.41
CA TYR A 154 -6.68 22.73 -15.04
C TYR A 154 -5.49 21.98 -15.65
N HIS A 155 -5.22 20.77 -15.19
CA HIS A 155 -4.13 19.93 -15.70
C HIS A 155 -4.63 18.51 -15.94
N ASP A 156 -4.32 17.94 -17.10
CA ASP A 156 -4.65 16.55 -17.47
C ASP A 156 -3.40 15.78 -17.95
N ASP A 157 -3.59 14.61 -18.57
CA ASP A 157 -2.49 13.78 -19.10
C ASP A 157 -1.63 14.49 -20.19
N THR A 158 -2.12 15.58 -20.78
CA THR A 158 -1.48 16.31 -21.89
C THR A 158 -0.84 17.64 -21.47
N GLY A 159 -1.08 18.11 -20.24
CA GLY A 159 -0.46 19.32 -19.67
C GLY A 159 -1.46 20.23 -18.98
N ALA A 160 -1.08 21.51 -18.84
CA ALA A 160 -1.91 22.57 -18.28
C ALA A 160 -2.74 23.27 -19.37
N HIS A 161 -4.01 23.53 -19.08
CA HIS A 161 -5.00 24.12 -19.99
C HIS A 161 -5.89 25.11 -19.25
N PHE A 162 -6.61 25.96 -19.97
CA PHE A 162 -7.62 26.86 -19.39
C PHE A 162 -9.03 26.44 -19.81
N ALA A 163 -9.90 26.14 -18.85
CA ALA A 163 -11.31 25.86 -19.12
C ALA A 163 -12.09 27.16 -19.36
N GLN A 164 -12.66 27.34 -20.55
CA GLN A 164 -13.53 28.47 -20.89
C GLN A 164 -15.01 28.06 -20.92
N GLN A 165 -15.74 28.28 -19.82
CA GLN A 165 -17.20 28.04 -19.72
C GLN A 165 -17.66 26.60 -20.03
N GLN A 166 -16.88 25.59 -19.65
CA GLN A 166 -17.11 24.22 -20.11
C GLN A 166 -17.84 23.35 -19.07
N GLN A 167 -18.59 22.37 -19.57
CA GLN A 167 -18.93 21.19 -18.80
C GLN A 167 -17.64 20.39 -18.59
N LEU A 168 -17.21 20.27 -17.35
CA LEU A 168 -15.95 19.63 -16.98
C LEU A 168 -16.16 18.13 -16.74
N GLN A 169 -15.06 17.39 -16.56
CA GLN A 169 -15.15 15.99 -16.16
C GLN A 169 -15.99 15.86 -14.87
N VAL A 170 -16.85 14.84 -14.83
CA VAL A 170 -17.78 14.60 -13.71
C VAL A 170 -17.22 13.48 -12.85
N LEU A 171 -17.00 13.77 -11.57
CA LEU A 171 -16.59 12.78 -10.58
C LEU A 171 -17.67 11.70 -10.42
N GLN A 172 -17.29 10.44 -10.63
CA GLN A 172 -18.10 9.28 -10.27
C GLN A 172 -17.94 9.02 -8.77
N ARG A 173 -18.85 9.55 -7.96
CA ARG A 173 -18.81 9.40 -6.50
C ARG A 173 -19.08 7.94 -6.12
N LYS A 174 -18.37 7.41 -5.12
CA LYS A 174 -18.67 6.10 -4.52
C LYS A 174 -19.86 6.25 -3.58
N ASP A 175 -20.81 5.32 -3.64
CA ASP A 175 -21.99 5.34 -2.77
C ASP A 175 -21.63 5.40 -1.28
N ILE A 176 -20.58 4.67 -0.87
CA ILE A 176 -20.07 4.64 0.52
C ILE A 176 -19.63 6.01 1.06
N LEU A 177 -19.27 6.95 0.17
CA LEU A 177 -18.85 8.32 0.50
C LEU A 177 -20.02 9.33 0.47
N THR A 178 -21.19 8.90 0.01
CA THR A 178 -22.39 9.75 -0.17
C THR A 178 -23.45 9.46 0.89
N GLY A 179 -24.24 10.49 1.21
CA GLY A 179 -25.38 10.36 2.12
C GLY A 179 -26.68 10.11 1.36
N SER A 180 -27.78 9.95 2.11
CA SER A 180 -29.13 9.82 1.56
C SER A 180 -29.74 11.11 1.01
N GLN A 181 -29.07 12.26 1.18
CA GLN A 181 -29.51 13.54 0.64
C GLN A 181 -29.18 13.66 -0.85
N SER A 182 -30.09 14.27 -1.61
CA SER A 182 -29.94 14.53 -3.04
C SER A 182 -30.54 15.89 -3.35
N TYR A 183 -29.70 16.85 -3.74
CA TYR A 183 -30.14 18.20 -4.13
C TYR A 183 -30.39 18.34 -5.64
N VAL A 184 -29.78 17.44 -6.43
CA VAL A 184 -29.98 17.33 -7.87
C VAL A 184 -30.48 15.92 -8.17
N LYS A 185 -31.66 15.81 -8.78
CA LYS A 185 -32.33 14.54 -9.04
C LYS A 185 -31.42 13.56 -9.81
N GLY A 186 -31.27 12.35 -9.28
CA GLY A 186 -30.42 11.31 -9.88
C GLY A 186 -28.95 11.36 -9.46
N THR A 187 -28.62 12.13 -8.42
CA THR A 187 -27.28 12.20 -7.81
C THR A 187 -27.39 11.94 -6.30
N SER A 188 -26.25 11.70 -5.64
CA SER A 188 -26.15 11.63 -4.18
C SER A 188 -25.17 12.68 -3.68
N ASN A 189 -25.58 13.48 -2.69
CA ASN A 189 -24.70 14.44 -2.04
C ASN A 189 -23.61 13.70 -1.26
N PHE A 190 -22.41 14.27 -1.12
CA PHE A 190 -21.41 13.74 -0.20
C PHE A 190 -21.96 13.74 1.23
N PHE A 191 -21.62 12.71 2.02
CA PHE A 191 -22.11 12.61 3.38
C PHE A 191 -21.54 13.74 4.26
N THR A 192 -22.41 14.41 5.01
CA THR A 192 -22.07 15.44 6.00
C THR A 192 -22.79 15.15 7.32
N ARG A 193 -22.09 15.27 8.46
CA ARG A 193 -22.69 15.08 9.80
C ARG A 193 -22.44 16.30 10.70
N ARG A 194 -23.54 16.85 11.22
CA ARG A 194 -23.52 17.93 12.24
C ARG A 194 -22.90 17.42 13.53
N ARG A 195 -22.16 18.30 14.22
CA ARG A 195 -21.70 18.07 15.59
C ARG A 195 -22.88 17.66 16.50
N PRO A 196 -22.84 16.49 17.17
CA PRO A 196 -23.91 16.06 18.07
C PRO A 196 -24.16 17.07 19.20
N GLN A 197 -25.41 17.48 19.39
CA GLN A 197 -25.77 18.47 20.44
C GLN A 197 -26.37 17.84 21.71
N TYR A 198 -26.77 16.57 21.68
CA TYR A 198 -27.31 15.82 22.84
C TYR A 198 -28.49 16.49 23.58
N LEU A 199 -29.30 17.29 22.86
CA LEU A 199 -30.44 18.04 23.43
C LEU A 199 -31.57 17.13 23.96
N ASP A 200 -31.55 15.86 23.58
CA ASP A 200 -32.50 14.80 23.91
C ASP A 200 -32.15 14.03 25.19
N LEU A 201 -30.97 14.25 25.78
CA LEU A 201 -30.47 13.49 26.92
C LEU A 201 -30.62 14.23 28.25
N GLY A 202 -31.08 13.52 29.27
CA GLY A 202 -31.28 14.08 30.61
C GLY A 202 -29.97 14.19 31.39
N GLY A 203 -29.85 15.19 32.27
CA GLY A 203 -28.62 15.44 33.05
C GLY A 203 -28.12 14.27 33.92
N GLY A 204 -28.99 13.31 34.25
CA GLY A 204 -28.60 12.06 34.93
C GLY A 204 -27.84 11.04 34.05
N GLN A 205 -27.67 11.32 32.76
CA GLN A 205 -26.93 10.49 31.79
C GLN A 205 -25.55 11.11 31.47
N VAL A 206 -25.01 11.94 32.36
CA VAL A 206 -23.74 12.66 32.17
C VAL A 206 -22.78 12.36 33.32
N PHE A 207 -21.59 11.85 32.97
CA PHE A 207 -20.47 11.58 33.86
C PHE A 207 -19.49 12.76 33.82
N ASP A 208 -19.56 13.66 34.80
CA ASP A 208 -18.55 14.70 35.00
C ASP A 208 -17.25 14.06 35.53
N VAL A 209 -16.17 14.08 34.76
CA VAL A 209 -14.92 13.39 35.14
C VAL A 209 -14.33 13.88 36.47
N LYS A 210 -14.58 15.14 36.87
CA LYS A 210 -14.12 15.70 38.14
C LYS A 210 -14.96 15.21 39.31
N ALA A 211 -16.28 15.07 39.12
CA ALA A 211 -17.16 14.45 40.12
C ALA A 211 -16.78 12.98 40.39
N TYR A 212 -16.28 12.27 39.38
CA TYR A 212 -15.82 10.88 39.49
C TYR A 212 -14.31 10.71 39.75
N GLY A 213 -13.60 11.79 40.07
CA GLY A 213 -12.29 11.73 40.76
C GLY A 213 -11.08 12.26 40.00
N ALA A 214 -11.18 12.48 38.68
CA ALA A 214 -10.11 13.13 37.91
C ALA A 214 -9.91 14.58 38.40
N LYS A 215 -8.68 15.11 38.36
CA LYS A 215 -8.37 16.46 38.87
C LYS A 215 -8.42 17.51 37.77
N GLY A 216 -7.84 17.21 36.61
CA GLY A 216 -7.68 18.20 35.54
C GLY A 216 -6.88 19.43 35.99
N ASP A 217 -5.88 19.23 36.87
CA ASP A 217 -5.10 20.29 37.53
C ASP A 217 -3.73 20.56 36.87
N GLY A 218 -3.37 19.80 35.83
CA GLY A 218 -2.10 19.89 35.12
C GLY A 218 -0.91 19.20 35.80
N VAL A 219 -1.13 18.46 36.90
CA VAL A 219 -0.07 17.82 37.69
C VAL A 219 -0.41 16.38 38.07
N THR A 220 -1.64 16.13 38.53
CA THR A 220 -2.12 14.82 38.96
C THR A 220 -2.30 13.89 37.77
N ASP A 221 -1.80 12.66 37.92
CA ASP A 221 -1.93 11.58 36.95
C ASP A 221 -3.38 11.05 36.94
N ASP A 222 -4.14 11.49 35.94
CA ASP A 222 -5.57 11.19 35.81
C ASP A 222 -5.84 9.92 34.99
N THR A 223 -4.81 9.24 34.41
CA THR A 223 -4.99 8.08 33.51
C THR A 223 -5.91 7.01 34.10
N ALA A 224 -5.66 6.56 35.33
CA ALA A 224 -6.43 5.48 35.95
C ALA A 224 -7.88 5.87 36.26
N ALA A 225 -8.10 7.13 36.65
CA ALA A 225 -9.43 7.66 36.90
C ALA A 225 -10.24 7.76 35.60
N LEU A 226 -9.66 8.36 34.56
CA LEU A 226 -10.32 8.54 33.27
C LEU A 226 -10.63 7.22 32.57
N ASN A 227 -9.70 6.26 32.55
CA ASN A 227 -9.94 4.91 32.00
C ASN A 227 -11.12 4.22 32.71
N SER A 228 -11.21 4.37 34.03
CA SER A 228 -12.32 3.81 34.82
C SER A 228 -13.66 4.52 34.51
N ILE A 229 -13.65 5.84 34.36
CA ILE A 229 -14.85 6.66 34.08
C ILE A 229 -15.39 6.37 32.67
N LEU A 230 -14.53 6.35 31.66
CA LEU A 230 -14.91 6.04 30.27
C LEU A 230 -15.53 4.63 30.18
N SER A 231 -14.91 3.65 30.84
CA SER A 231 -15.43 2.28 30.91
C SER A 231 -16.82 2.20 31.59
N ALA A 232 -17.01 2.92 32.70
CA ALA A 232 -18.28 2.95 33.42
C ALA A 232 -19.39 3.65 32.62
N ALA A 233 -19.08 4.76 31.96
CA ALA A 233 -20.05 5.54 31.19
C ALA A 233 -20.58 4.79 29.96
N VAL A 234 -19.73 4.01 29.28
CA VAL A 234 -20.17 3.12 28.19
C VAL A 234 -21.15 2.06 28.70
N ASN A 235 -20.84 1.38 29.81
CA ASN A 235 -21.73 0.38 30.42
C ASN A 235 -23.10 0.95 30.83
N MET A 236 -23.17 2.26 31.08
CA MET A 236 -24.40 2.98 31.43
C MET A 236 -25.00 3.80 30.28
N SER A 237 -24.55 3.59 29.03
CA SER A 237 -25.00 4.33 27.85
C SER A 237 -25.10 5.85 28.09
N SER A 238 -24.08 6.40 28.74
CA SER A 238 -24.01 7.79 29.19
C SER A 238 -22.98 8.60 28.40
N ILE A 239 -23.01 9.92 28.58
CA ILE A 239 -22.00 10.86 28.03
C ILE A 239 -20.95 11.12 29.10
N VAL A 240 -19.68 11.22 28.71
CA VAL A 240 -18.60 11.71 29.57
C VAL A 240 -18.35 13.19 29.31
N TYR A 241 -18.52 13.99 30.34
CA TYR A 241 -18.28 15.42 30.32
C TYR A 241 -16.90 15.72 30.91
N PHE A 242 -16.09 16.48 30.17
CA PHE A 242 -14.81 17.00 30.62
C PHE A 242 -14.94 18.50 30.91
N PRO A 243 -15.10 18.93 32.18
CA PRO A 243 -14.95 20.32 32.57
C PRO A 243 -13.57 20.86 32.16
N TYR A 244 -13.43 22.18 32.05
CA TYR A 244 -12.15 22.82 31.77
C TYR A 244 -11.08 22.36 32.77
N GLY A 245 -9.91 21.99 32.25
CA GLY A 245 -8.80 21.44 33.02
C GLY A 245 -7.71 20.87 32.13
N ILE A 246 -6.58 20.52 32.73
CA ILE A 246 -5.47 19.81 32.10
C ILE A 246 -5.34 18.46 32.78
N TYR A 247 -5.82 17.41 32.12
CA TYR A 247 -5.84 16.05 32.61
C TYR A 247 -4.55 15.36 32.16
N VAL A 248 -3.61 15.18 33.08
CA VAL A 248 -2.31 14.60 32.77
C VAL A 248 -2.46 13.09 32.65
N ILE A 249 -1.91 12.51 31.58
CA ILE A 249 -1.82 11.07 31.40
C ILE A 249 -0.36 10.62 31.28
N LYS A 250 0.01 9.54 31.98
CA LYS A 250 1.35 8.92 31.90
C LYS A 250 1.37 7.57 31.20
N ASP A 251 0.21 7.11 30.77
CA ASP A 251 -0.02 5.90 29.99
C ASP A 251 -1.31 6.07 29.17
N THR A 252 -1.58 5.12 28.28
CA THR A 252 -2.69 5.17 27.31
C THR A 252 -4.05 5.41 27.97
N LEU A 253 -4.73 6.48 27.52
CA LEU A 253 -6.14 6.72 27.73
C LEU A 253 -6.93 5.88 26.73
N GLN A 254 -7.69 4.91 27.25
CA GLN A 254 -8.55 4.02 26.49
C GLN A 254 -9.92 4.67 26.31
N VAL A 255 -10.31 4.93 25.06
CA VAL A 255 -11.65 5.40 24.69
C VAL A 255 -12.42 4.21 24.10
N PRO A 256 -13.19 3.46 24.92
CA PRO A 256 -13.87 2.24 24.48
C PRO A 256 -15.01 2.52 23.50
N LEU A 257 -15.36 1.50 22.71
CA LEU A 257 -16.52 1.52 21.81
C LEU A 257 -17.81 1.93 22.55
N GLY A 258 -18.60 2.82 21.96
CA GLY A 258 -19.80 3.41 22.59
C GLY A 258 -19.54 4.74 23.32
N SER A 259 -18.28 5.17 23.44
CA SER A 259 -17.93 6.43 24.11
C SER A 259 -18.54 7.65 23.41
N ARG A 260 -19.18 8.53 24.20
CA ARG A 260 -19.61 9.86 23.78
C ARG A 260 -19.02 10.88 24.75
N ILE A 261 -18.12 11.72 24.25
CA ILE A 261 -17.27 12.62 25.02
C ILE A 261 -17.56 14.06 24.61
N ILE A 262 -17.83 14.94 25.57
CA ILE A 262 -18.01 16.37 25.36
C ILE A 262 -17.16 17.19 26.33
N GLY A 263 -16.32 18.05 25.78
CA GLY A 263 -15.49 18.98 26.54
C GLY A 263 -16.11 20.36 26.75
N GLN A 264 -15.77 20.97 27.89
CA GLN A 264 -16.14 22.35 28.22
C GLN A 264 -15.13 23.34 27.66
N VAL A 265 -15.33 23.76 26.41
CA VAL A 265 -14.53 24.78 25.68
C VAL A 265 -13.09 24.35 25.39
N TRP A 266 -12.27 24.06 26.40
CA TRP A 266 -10.83 23.78 26.25
C TRP A 266 -10.22 22.80 27.27
N PRO A 267 -10.85 21.65 27.59
CA PRO A 267 -10.20 20.59 28.36
C PRO A 267 -9.06 19.96 27.55
N GLN A 268 -7.95 19.69 28.21
CA GLN A 268 -6.73 19.15 27.60
C GLN A 268 -6.40 17.77 28.18
N ILE A 269 -6.27 16.74 27.33
CA ILE A 269 -5.61 15.48 27.65
C ILE A 269 -4.11 15.67 27.36
N MET A 270 -3.26 15.60 28.39
CA MET A 270 -1.84 15.96 28.29
C MET A 270 -0.93 14.76 28.58
N ALA A 271 -0.33 14.18 27.55
CA ALA A 271 0.61 13.07 27.66
C ALA A 271 2.01 13.53 28.12
N THR A 272 2.60 12.81 29.06
CA THR A 272 3.95 13.10 29.60
C THR A 272 4.53 11.89 30.30
N GLY A 273 5.86 11.80 30.37
CA GLY A 273 6.57 10.76 31.13
C GLY A 273 7.29 9.75 30.25
N THR A 274 7.95 8.78 30.89
CA THR A 274 8.94 7.90 30.25
C THR A 274 8.35 7.00 29.16
N LYS A 275 7.09 6.57 29.28
CA LYS A 275 6.42 5.76 28.25
C LYS A 275 6.33 6.45 26.89
N PHE A 276 6.31 7.79 26.88
CA PHE A 276 6.16 8.59 25.67
C PHE A 276 7.50 9.12 25.13
N GLN A 277 8.64 8.79 25.75
CA GLN A 277 9.94 9.40 25.39
C GLN A 277 10.64 8.75 24.19
N ASP A 278 10.37 7.48 23.89
CA ASP A 278 11.14 6.73 22.90
C ASP A 278 10.54 6.81 21.48
N ALA A 279 11.17 7.61 20.62
CA ALA A 279 10.81 7.71 19.20
C ALA A 279 11.06 6.40 18.41
N GLU A 280 11.87 5.48 18.94
CA GLU A 280 12.13 4.18 18.31
C GLU A 280 11.04 3.15 18.59
N HIS A 281 10.31 3.33 19.70
CA HIS A 281 9.20 2.49 20.15
C HIS A 281 8.00 3.38 20.52
N PRO A 282 7.28 3.93 19.52
CA PRO A 282 6.17 4.85 19.76
C PRO A 282 5.09 4.26 20.68
N HIS A 283 4.51 5.10 21.54
CA HIS A 283 3.47 4.70 22.50
C HIS A 283 2.22 5.57 22.35
N VAL A 284 1.05 4.94 22.35
CA VAL A 284 -0.24 5.59 22.12
C VAL A 284 -0.72 6.31 23.38
N ALA A 285 -0.97 7.61 23.25
CA ALA A 285 -1.51 8.45 24.31
C ALA A 285 -3.02 8.29 24.45
N VAL A 286 -3.77 8.31 23.34
CA VAL A 286 -5.22 8.06 23.33
C VAL A 286 -5.54 6.97 22.30
N GLN A 287 -6.06 5.84 22.75
CA GLN A 287 -6.44 4.73 21.88
C GLN A 287 -7.98 4.70 21.77
N VAL A 288 -8.49 4.94 20.56
CA VAL A 288 -9.93 4.90 20.28
C VAL A 288 -10.30 3.49 19.83
N ASP A 289 -10.71 2.70 20.82
CA ASP A 289 -10.87 1.24 20.82
C ASP A 289 -9.65 0.46 20.27
N LYS A 290 -9.73 -0.87 20.30
CA LYS A 290 -8.81 -1.78 19.62
C LYS A 290 -9.14 -1.94 18.13
N GLU A 291 -8.18 -2.45 17.36
CA GLU A 291 -8.37 -2.83 15.95
C GLU A 291 -9.62 -3.71 15.76
N GLY A 292 -10.43 -3.40 14.75
CA GLY A 292 -11.66 -4.13 14.41
C GLY A 292 -12.90 -3.74 15.22
N GLY A 293 -12.83 -2.70 16.06
CA GLY A 293 -14.03 -2.12 16.70
C GLY A 293 -15.00 -1.55 15.67
N ILE A 294 -16.28 -1.96 15.71
CA ILE A 294 -17.35 -1.44 14.86
C ILE A 294 -18.47 -0.89 15.74
N GLY A 295 -18.73 0.42 15.70
CA GLY A 295 -19.66 1.01 16.67
C GLY A 295 -19.84 2.52 16.57
N ILE A 296 -20.10 3.13 17.72
CA ILE A 296 -20.31 4.57 17.88
C ILE A 296 -19.16 5.09 18.74
N VAL A 297 -18.44 6.12 18.26
CA VAL A 297 -17.54 6.92 19.10
C VAL A 297 -17.68 8.38 18.68
N GLU A 298 -18.04 9.24 19.63
CA GLU A 298 -18.23 10.66 19.37
C GLU A 298 -17.38 11.44 20.36
N ILE A 299 -16.45 12.25 19.87
CA ILE A 299 -15.59 13.08 20.72
C ILE A 299 -15.65 14.51 20.22
N GLN A 300 -15.99 15.45 21.11
CA GLN A 300 -16.11 16.86 20.73
C GLN A 300 -15.57 17.87 21.76
N ASN A 301 -15.04 18.99 21.26
CA ASN A 301 -14.44 20.09 22.04
C ASN A 301 -13.37 19.63 23.04
N MET A 302 -12.48 18.74 22.59
CA MET A 302 -11.33 18.23 23.32
C MET A 302 -10.02 18.71 22.68
N MET A 303 -9.02 19.01 23.51
CA MET A 303 -7.64 19.17 23.06
C MET A 303 -6.78 17.99 23.53
N PHE A 304 -5.99 17.44 22.62
CA PHE A 304 -4.96 16.44 22.90
C PHE A 304 -3.59 17.12 22.82
N THR A 305 -2.70 16.87 23.79
CA THR A 305 -1.44 17.63 23.91
C THR A 305 -0.36 16.84 24.65
N VAL A 306 0.86 17.38 24.69
CA VAL A 306 2.04 16.79 25.35
C VAL A 306 2.71 17.79 26.29
N SER A 307 3.47 17.28 27.26
CA SER A 307 4.37 18.08 28.10
C SER A 307 5.75 17.43 28.27
N GLY A 308 6.81 18.20 28.03
CA GLY A 308 8.20 17.72 28.13
C GLY A 308 8.63 16.78 27.00
N PRO A 309 9.76 16.06 27.15
CA PRO A 309 10.27 15.15 26.12
C PRO A 309 9.29 14.00 25.93
N THR A 310 8.69 13.94 24.75
CA THR A 310 7.57 13.05 24.41
C THR A 310 7.69 12.54 22.96
N ALA A 311 8.93 12.38 22.48
CA ALA A 311 9.27 12.04 21.10
C ALA A 311 8.68 10.72 20.57
N GLY A 312 8.25 9.81 21.45
CA GLY A 312 7.53 8.57 21.11
C GLY A 312 6.00 8.71 21.09
N ALA A 313 5.43 9.80 21.58
CA ALA A 313 3.97 9.96 21.70
C ALA A 313 3.26 9.90 20.34
N VAL A 314 2.35 8.93 20.20
CA VAL A 314 1.27 8.97 19.22
C VAL A 314 0.06 9.58 19.93
N LEU A 315 -0.29 10.83 19.59
CA LEU A 315 -1.31 11.57 20.34
C LEU A 315 -2.70 10.91 20.30
N MET A 316 -3.07 10.30 19.18
CA MET A 316 -4.25 9.43 19.07
C MET A 316 -4.03 8.34 18.02
N GLU A 317 -4.50 7.14 18.34
CA GLU A 317 -4.70 6.03 17.41
C GLU A 317 -6.21 5.81 17.25
N TRP A 318 -6.70 5.80 16.01
CA TRP A 318 -8.13 5.66 15.70
C TRP A 318 -8.41 4.32 15.03
N ASN A 319 -8.95 3.36 15.80
CA ASN A 319 -9.17 1.99 15.33
C ASN A 319 -10.64 1.68 15.00
N VAL A 320 -11.58 2.53 15.42
CA VAL A 320 -13.03 2.29 15.27
C VAL A 320 -13.51 2.57 13.86
N HIS A 321 -14.13 1.57 13.25
CA HIS A 321 -15.03 1.72 12.11
C HIS A 321 -16.44 2.08 12.59
N GLU A 322 -17.15 2.87 11.80
CA GLU A 322 -18.53 3.25 12.08
C GLU A 322 -19.51 2.07 11.98
N SER A 323 -20.52 2.05 12.86
CA SER A 323 -21.65 1.10 12.77
C SER A 323 -22.80 1.63 11.90
N THR A 324 -22.91 2.95 11.80
CA THR A 324 -23.79 3.70 10.89
C THR A 324 -23.06 4.97 10.42
N GLN A 325 -23.41 5.50 9.24
CA GLN A 325 -22.65 6.59 8.61
C GLN A 325 -22.44 7.81 9.55
N GLY A 326 -21.18 8.17 9.78
CA GLY A 326 -20.72 9.22 10.68
C GLY A 326 -20.82 8.91 12.18
N SER A 327 -21.13 7.69 12.61
CA SER A 327 -21.25 7.33 14.04
C SER A 327 -19.92 7.26 14.79
N ALA A 328 -18.80 7.18 14.07
CA ALA A 328 -17.46 7.30 14.59
C ALA A 328 -16.87 8.65 14.09
N GLY A 329 -16.59 9.61 14.97
CA GLY A 329 -16.10 10.93 14.53
C GLY A 329 -15.63 11.92 15.61
N LEU A 330 -14.99 12.98 15.13
CA LEU A 330 -14.38 14.08 15.88
C LEU A 330 -14.98 15.42 15.43
N TRP A 331 -15.34 16.30 16.38
CA TRP A 331 -15.82 17.66 16.09
C TRP A 331 -15.21 18.68 17.06
N ASP A 332 -14.63 19.77 16.54
CA ASP A 332 -13.91 20.77 17.36
C ASP A 332 -12.82 20.12 18.25
N CYS A 333 -12.16 19.10 17.73
CA CYS A 333 -11.06 18.41 18.40
C CYS A 333 -9.71 18.83 17.80
N HIS A 334 -8.77 19.21 18.66
CA HIS A 334 -7.50 19.82 18.29
C HIS A 334 -6.33 19.12 18.99
N PHE A 335 -5.12 19.18 18.42
CA PHE A 335 -4.01 18.29 18.79
C PHE A 335 -2.69 19.04 18.85
N ARG A 336 -2.43 19.69 20.00
CA ARG A 336 -1.41 20.73 20.15
C ARG A 336 -0.13 20.18 20.78
N ALA A 337 1.02 20.23 20.12
CA ALA A 337 2.32 19.91 20.74
C ALA A 337 3.19 21.15 20.94
N GLY A 338 3.32 21.58 22.19
CA GLY A 338 4.11 22.76 22.55
C GLY A 338 3.46 24.11 22.27
N GLY A 339 4.26 25.18 22.34
CA GLY A 339 3.81 26.56 22.13
C GLY A 339 2.86 27.13 23.22
N ALA A 340 2.56 26.37 24.28
CA ALA A 340 1.54 26.72 25.28
C ALA A 340 2.06 26.67 26.72
N ILE A 341 1.48 27.49 27.60
CA ILE A 341 1.77 27.45 29.05
C ILE A 341 1.52 26.04 29.60
N GLY A 342 2.53 25.48 30.28
CA GLY A 342 2.50 24.11 30.84
C GLY A 342 3.11 23.03 29.94
N SER A 343 3.30 23.29 28.64
CA SER A 343 3.89 22.31 27.70
C SER A 343 5.39 22.06 27.92
N LYS A 344 6.10 23.01 28.54
CA LYS A 344 7.58 23.04 28.65
C LYS A 344 8.28 23.08 27.28
N LEU A 345 7.59 23.62 26.28
CA LEU A 345 7.99 23.75 24.88
C LEU A 345 7.67 25.18 24.38
N GLN A 346 7.90 26.17 25.26
CA GLN A 346 7.73 27.59 24.94
C GLN A 346 9.09 28.22 24.56
N SER A 347 9.09 29.47 24.08
CA SER A 347 10.26 30.11 23.47
C SER A 347 11.45 30.36 24.41
N ASP A 348 11.26 30.30 25.72
CA ASP A 348 12.30 30.32 26.75
C ASP A 348 13.07 28.99 26.87
N ILE A 349 12.44 27.87 26.48
CA ILE A 349 13.01 26.52 26.49
C ILE A 349 13.42 26.07 25.07
N CYS A 350 12.63 26.47 24.07
CA CYS A 350 12.78 26.13 22.64
C CYS A 350 12.93 27.39 21.78
N PRO A 351 14.03 28.16 21.94
CA PRO A 351 14.26 29.39 21.19
C PRO A 351 14.57 29.09 19.72
N LYS A 352 14.00 29.91 18.83
CA LYS A 352 14.29 29.86 17.38
C LYS A 352 15.78 30.02 17.07
N LYS A 353 16.25 29.32 16.03
CA LYS A 353 17.65 29.39 15.55
C LYS A 353 18.68 28.95 16.61
N ALA A 354 18.35 27.93 17.39
CA ALA A 354 19.32 27.32 18.31
C ALA A 354 20.56 26.83 17.54
N SER A 355 21.77 27.08 18.08
CA SER A 355 23.04 26.69 17.43
C SER A 355 23.28 25.17 17.37
N SER A 356 22.41 24.38 18.00
CA SER A 356 22.44 22.92 18.06
C SER A 356 21.06 22.39 18.44
N LEU A 357 20.67 21.23 17.93
CA LEU A 357 19.40 20.54 18.25
C LEU A 357 19.18 20.42 19.77
N ASN A 358 18.16 21.08 20.30
CA ASN A 358 17.74 20.91 21.68
C ASN A 358 16.83 19.68 21.80
N LYS A 359 17.35 18.58 22.37
CA LYS A 359 16.60 17.33 22.56
C LYS A 359 15.34 17.48 23.41
N ASN A 360 15.26 18.52 24.25
CA ASN A 360 14.06 18.80 25.05
C ASN A 360 12.89 19.36 24.22
N CYS A 361 13.13 19.74 22.96
CA CYS A 361 12.14 20.30 22.04
C CYS A 361 11.57 19.29 21.02
N ILE A 362 11.85 18.01 21.21
CA ILE A 362 11.29 16.90 20.42
C ILE A 362 10.00 16.43 21.10
N ALA A 363 8.86 16.62 20.44
CA ALA A 363 7.56 16.66 21.11
C ALA A 363 6.61 15.49 20.80
N ALA A 364 6.65 14.87 19.62
CA ALA A 364 5.78 13.73 19.30
C ALA A 364 6.27 12.93 18.09
N SER A 365 5.77 11.70 17.93
CA SER A 365 6.01 10.86 16.74
C SER A 365 4.88 10.98 15.70
N LEU A 366 3.64 11.30 16.14
CA LEU A 366 2.43 11.52 15.33
C LEU A 366 1.43 12.46 16.05
N LEU A 367 0.83 13.45 15.35
CA LEU A 367 0.03 14.55 15.94
C LEU A 367 -1.50 14.56 15.73
N LEU A 368 -1.95 15.12 14.58
CA LEU A 368 -2.94 16.22 14.52
C LEU A 368 -2.30 17.63 14.26
N HIS A 369 -2.84 18.79 14.74
CA HIS A 369 -2.16 20.12 14.66
C HIS A 369 -2.50 21.22 15.73
N ILE A 370 -1.73 22.34 15.72
CA ILE A 370 -1.22 23.22 16.80
C ILE A 370 -1.40 24.74 16.48
N THR A 371 -1.18 25.68 17.41
CA THR A 371 -1.00 27.14 17.18
C THR A 371 0.31 27.71 17.81
N GLN A 372 0.77 28.90 17.37
CA GLN A 372 2.21 29.24 17.33
C GLN A 372 2.65 30.57 18.01
N ASP A 373 3.73 30.49 18.79
CA ASP A 373 4.84 31.47 18.85
C ASP A 373 6.00 30.90 18.00
N GLN A 374 6.90 31.70 17.41
CA GLN A 374 8.01 31.14 16.59
C GLN A 374 9.00 30.32 17.44
N VAL A 375 8.87 28.99 17.41
CA VAL A 375 9.71 28.00 18.12
C VAL A 375 10.11 26.84 17.21
N ASP A 376 11.23 26.20 17.54
CA ASP A 376 11.68 24.94 16.92
C ASP A 376 11.07 23.76 17.71
N VAL A 377 9.95 23.20 17.24
CA VAL A 377 9.32 21.99 17.81
C VAL A 377 9.34 20.87 16.75
N TYR A 378 9.88 19.72 17.12
CA TYR A 378 10.05 18.60 16.18
C TYR A 378 8.96 17.55 16.40
N VAL A 379 8.20 17.30 15.33
CA VAL A 379 7.30 16.15 15.20
C VAL A 379 7.48 15.48 13.85
N ALA A 380 7.59 14.16 13.82
CA ALA A 380 7.82 13.44 12.58
C ALA A 380 6.64 13.52 11.60
N ARG A 381 5.40 13.29 12.07
CA ARG A 381 4.24 12.99 11.19
C ARG A 381 2.99 13.74 11.64
N GLY A 382 2.25 14.29 10.67
CA GLY A 382 0.96 14.94 10.90
C GLY A 382 -0.17 13.93 11.02
N ILE A 383 -0.73 13.54 9.87
CA ILE A 383 -1.87 12.62 9.75
C ILE A 383 -1.48 11.47 8.81
N LEU A 384 -1.57 10.24 9.30
CA LEU A 384 -1.46 9.01 8.52
C LEU A 384 -2.85 8.37 8.41
N ILE A 385 -3.25 7.98 7.20
CA ILE A 385 -4.52 7.28 6.94
C ILE A 385 -4.20 6.00 6.18
N GLU A 386 -4.62 4.88 6.77
CA GLU A 386 -4.56 3.53 6.17
C GLU A 386 -5.96 2.90 6.06
N SER A 387 -6.97 3.67 6.49
CA SER A 387 -8.38 3.33 6.45
C SER A 387 -8.80 2.89 5.04
N GLN A 388 -9.51 1.76 4.97
CA GLN A 388 -10.21 1.32 3.77
C GLN A 388 -11.52 2.09 3.54
N GLY A 389 -11.82 3.02 4.46
CA GLY A 389 -12.93 3.92 4.45
C GLY A 389 -14.25 3.32 4.94
N PRO A 390 -15.33 4.11 4.91
CA PRO A 390 -15.35 5.48 4.42
C PRO A 390 -14.64 6.44 5.40
N THR A 391 -14.13 7.55 4.89
CA THR A 391 -13.49 8.58 5.73
C THR A 391 -13.79 9.97 5.14
N TRP A 392 -14.13 10.92 6.01
CA TRP A 392 -14.46 12.29 5.64
C TRP A 392 -13.64 13.29 6.46
N MET A 393 -13.02 14.27 5.79
CA MET A 393 -12.16 15.28 6.42
C MET A 393 -12.54 16.69 5.94
N TYR A 394 -13.54 17.27 6.59
CA TYR A 394 -14.03 18.60 6.24
C TYR A 394 -13.35 19.69 7.08
N GLY A 395 -12.70 20.65 6.42
CA GLY A 395 -12.03 21.78 7.08
C GLY A 395 -10.88 21.38 8.02
N THR A 396 -10.14 20.32 7.69
CA THR A 396 -9.00 19.87 8.51
C THR A 396 -7.70 20.57 8.09
N ALA A 397 -6.75 20.72 9.03
CA ALA A 397 -5.42 21.25 8.75
C ALA A 397 -4.35 20.38 9.43
N SER A 398 -3.18 20.30 8.81
CA SER A 398 -2.00 19.61 9.35
C SER A 398 -0.75 20.35 8.90
N GLU A 399 0.08 20.80 9.83
CA GLU A 399 1.16 21.73 9.51
C GLU A 399 2.42 21.43 10.33
N HIS A 400 3.57 21.88 9.83
CA HIS A 400 4.87 21.89 10.52
C HIS A 400 5.43 20.53 10.98
N ASN A 401 4.95 19.41 10.44
CA ASN A 401 5.53 18.08 10.66
C ASN A 401 6.74 17.83 9.73
N VAL A 402 7.77 17.14 10.21
CA VAL A 402 9.06 16.97 9.53
C VAL A 402 8.95 16.10 8.28
N PHE A 403 8.15 15.02 8.31
CA PHE A 403 8.05 14.04 7.20
C PHE A 403 6.93 14.39 6.23
N TYR A 404 5.71 14.46 6.75
CA TYR A 404 4.51 14.75 5.98
C TYR A 404 3.42 15.36 6.85
N GLN A 405 2.60 16.22 6.24
CA GLN A 405 1.38 16.73 6.86
C GLN A 405 0.22 15.74 6.72
N TYR A 406 -0.02 15.21 5.51
CA TYR A 406 -0.95 14.13 5.23
C TYR A 406 -0.25 12.99 4.46
N GLN A 407 -0.43 11.74 4.89
CA GLN A 407 -0.05 10.55 4.13
C GLN A 407 -1.23 9.56 4.04
N PHE A 408 -1.48 9.07 2.82
CA PHE A 408 -2.41 7.99 2.51
C PHE A 408 -1.59 6.76 2.14
N SER A 409 -1.72 5.70 2.93
CA SER A 409 -0.92 4.47 2.85
C SER A 409 -1.87 3.30 2.63
N GLY A 410 -2.03 2.86 1.37
CA GLY A 410 -3.02 1.83 1.02
C GLY A 410 -4.48 2.24 1.26
N ALA A 411 -4.76 3.53 1.50
CA ALA A 411 -6.06 4.01 1.94
C ALA A 411 -7.10 3.96 0.81
N LYS A 412 -8.37 3.83 1.19
CA LYS A 412 -9.49 3.84 0.24
C LYS A 412 -10.67 4.67 0.72
N ASN A 413 -11.48 5.12 -0.23
CA ASN A 413 -12.77 5.78 0.00
C ASN A 413 -12.66 6.97 0.96
N LEU A 414 -11.91 8.00 0.55
CA LEU A 414 -11.66 9.22 1.32
C LEU A 414 -12.21 10.44 0.59
N VAL A 415 -13.01 11.26 1.28
CA VAL A 415 -13.35 12.63 0.86
C VAL A 415 -12.74 13.62 1.83
N MET A 416 -12.10 14.66 1.29
CA MET A 416 -11.48 15.71 2.10
C MET A 416 -11.66 17.06 1.43
N GLY A 417 -11.97 18.11 2.18
CA GLY A 417 -12.24 19.42 1.59
C GLY A 417 -12.68 20.49 2.58
N MET A 418 -12.09 21.68 2.58
CA MET A 418 -10.71 21.94 2.18
C MET A 418 -9.75 21.31 3.19
N ILE A 419 -8.57 20.88 2.74
CA ILE A 419 -7.41 20.72 3.65
C ILE A 419 -6.46 21.90 3.56
N GLN A 420 -5.75 22.20 4.65
CA GLN A 420 -4.66 23.17 4.66
C GLN A 420 -3.37 22.52 5.20
N THR A 421 -2.23 22.97 4.68
CA THR A 421 -0.90 22.50 5.09
C THR A 421 0.17 23.59 4.99
N GLU A 422 1.11 23.57 5.93
CA GLU A 422 2.38 24.31 5.83
C GLU A 422 3.59 23.44 6.17
N SER A 423 4.73 23.68 5.52
CA SER A 423 6.01 23.09 5.93
C SER A 423 6.54 23.68 7.26
N PRO A 424 7.37 22.94 8.02
CA PRO A 424 8.03 23.48 9.21
C PRO A 424 8.99 24.61 8.82
N TYR A 425 8.90 25.76 9.48
CA TYR A 425 9.64 26.98 9.09
C TYR A 425 11.16 26.88 9.21
N PHE A 426 11.64 25.95 10.04
CA PHE A 426 13.05 25.64 10.18
C PHE A 426 13.61 24.84 9.00
N GLN A 427 12.78 24.07 8.28
CA GLN A 427 13.28 23.31 7.13
C GLN A 427 13.78 24.29 6.04
N PRO A 428 14.91 23.97 5.39
CA PRO A 428 15.60 22.68 5.36
C PRO A 428 16.70 22.47 6.42
N THR A 429 16.69 23.21 7.54
CA THR A 429 17.71 23.09 8.60
C THR A 429 17.06 22.84 9.99
N PRO A 430 17.01 21.59 10.48
CA PRO A 430 17.50 20.36 9.86
C PRO A 430 16.60 19.88 8.69
N PRO A 431 17.15 19.09 7.74
CA PRO A 431 16.36 18.51 6.65
C PRO A 431 15.63 17.25 7.11
N MET A 432 14.54 16.87 6.43
CA MET A 432 13.95 15.54 6.58
C MET A 432 15.02 14.46 6.29
N PRO A 433 15.20 13.43 7.14
CA PRO A 433 14.35 13.02 8.26
C PRO A 433 14.76 13.51 9.66
N GLU A 434 15.84 14.27 9.79
CA GLU A 434 16.33 14.69 11.11
C GLU A 434 15.28 15.53 11.87
N PRO A 435 15.05 15.30 13.18
CA PRO A 435 15.84 14.47 14.10
C PRO A 435 15.35 13.01 14.27
N PHE A 436 14.53 12.49 13.35
CA PHE A 436 13.86 11.19 13.47
C PHE A 436 14.43 10.14 12.51
N LYS A 437 14.25 8.85 12.84
CA LYS A 437 14.52 7.75 11.91
C LYS A 437 13.30 7.41 11.06
N LEU A 438 13.57 6.99 9.83
CA LEU A 438 12.59 6.52 8.86
C LEU A 438 12.12 5.08 9.17
N GLY A 439 10.95 4.71 8.64
CA GLY A 439 10.46 3.33 8.66
C GLY A 439 9.87 2.87 10.00
N LYS A 440 9.20 3.76 10.74
CA LYS A 440 8.46 3.42 11.97
C LYS A 440 6.96 3.22 11.73
N PHE A 441 6.43 3.82 10.66
CA PHE A 441 5.05 3.66 10.23
C PHE A 441 4.99 3.20 8.76
N PRO A 442 3.91 2.52 8.32
CA PRO A 442 3.81 2.05 6.95
C PRO A 442 3.96 3.15 5.91
N ASN A 443 4.72 2.83 4.86
CA ASN A 443 5.07 3.73 3.76
C ASN A 443 5.66 5.09 4.20
N ASP A 444 6.27 5.20 5.39
CA ASP A 444 7.16 6.32 5.73
C ASP A 444 8.14 6.63 4.57
N PRO A 445 8.56 7.90 4.37
CA PRO A 445 9.57 8.24 3.37
C PRO A 445 10.82 7.36 3.53
N ASN A 446 11.40 6.90 2.44
CA ASN A 446 12.60 6.05 2.48
C ASN A 446 13.86 6.78 1.96
N SER A 447 15.02 6.21 2.24
CA SER A 447 16.33 6.78 1.87
C SER A 447 16.58 6.86 0.36
N GLY A 448 15.85 6.09 -0.45
CA GLY A 448 15.90 6.16 -1.92
C GLY A 448 15.18 7.39 -2.46
N GLU A 449 13.97 7.66 -1.95
CA GLU A 449 13.15 8.83 -2.30
C GLU A 449 13.76 10.15 -1.81
N CYS A 450 14.49 10.08 -0.69
CA CYS A 450 14.96 11.23 0.05
C CYS A 450 16.47 11.47 0.03
N LYS A 451 17.17 11.00 -1.01
CA LYS A 451 18.52 11.49 -1.36
C LYS A 451 18.60 13.01 -1.61
N THR A 452 17.46 13.66 -1.85
CA THR A 452 17.32 15.11 -2.09
C THR A 452 16.14 15.75 -1.36
N CYS A 453 15.52 15.06 -0.38
CA CYS A 453 14.41 15.64 0.38
C CYS A 453 14.94 16.64 1.42
N THR A 454 14.75 17.92 1.16
CA THR A 454 15.12 18.98 2.11
C THR A 454 13.95 19.40 3.01
N SER A 455 12.71 19.10 2.61
CA SER A 455 11.48 19.59 3.25
C SER A 455 10.37 18.53 3.27
N SER A 456 9.43 18.68 4.21
CA SER A 456 8.26 17.81 4.45
C SER A 456 7.31 17.74 3.27
N TRP A 457 6.70 16.59 3.03
CA TRP A 457 5.55 16.51 2.12
C TRP A 457 4.32 17.20 2.71
N ALA A 458 3.53 17.87 1.87
CA ALA A 458 2.21 18.32 2.26
C ALA A 458 1.21 17.17 2.18
N VAL A 459 1.20 16.49 1.04
CA VAL A 459 0.31 15.35 0.77
C VAL A 459 1.13 14.24 0.12
N ARG A 460 0.96 13.02 0.59
CA ARG A 460 1.67 11.85 0.08
C ARG A 460 0.72 10.68 -0.11
N MET A 461 0.46 10.29 -1.36
CA MET A 461 -0.52 9.24 -1.71
C MET A 461 0.20 8.02 -2.28
N ILE A 462 0.08 6.87 -1.61
CA ILE A 462 0.82 5.64 -1.94
C ILE A 462 -0.14 4.46 -1.92
N ASN A 463 -0.17 3.68 -3.01
CA ASN A 463 -1.03 2.49 -3.16
C ASN A 463 -2.53 2.74 -2.83
N SER A 464 -3.01 3.98 -2.96
CA SER A 464 -4.33 4.41 -2.46
C SER A 464 -5.34 4.53 -3.61
N GLU A 465 -6.63 4.42 -3.29
CA GLU A 465 -7.71 4.35 -4.29
C GLU A 465 -8.95 5.18 -3.88
N SER A 466 -9.63 5.83 -4.82
CA SER A 466 -10.88 6.56 -4.54
C SER A 466 -10.68 7.69 -3.50
N ILE A 467 -9.70 8.57 -3.78
CA ILE A 467 -9.32 9.69 -2.91
C ILE A 467 -9.75 11.01 -3.56
N TYR A 468 -10.72 11.69 -2.96
CA TYR A 468 -11.38 12.87 -3.52
C TYR A 468 -11.14 14.12 -2.66
N MET A 469 -10.30 15.02 -3.18
CA MET A 469 -9.87 16.27 -2.57
C MET A 469 -10.65 17.44 -3.18
N LEU A 470 -11.67 17.89 -2.44
CA LEU A 470 -12.55 19.02 -2.72
C LEU A 470 -11.91 20.32 -2.20
N GLY A 471 -10.69 20.63 -2.65
CA GLY A 471 -9.92 21.81 -2.27
C GLY A 471 -8.74 21.52 -1.34
N ALA A 472 -7.61 22.18 -1.60
CA ALA A 472 -6.44 22.13 -0.75
C ALA A 472 -5.61 23.44 -0.81
N GLY A 473 -5.23 23.97 0.34
CA GLY A 473 -4.22 25.01 0.52
C GLY A 473 -2.88 24.41 0.93
N ILE A 474 -1.85 24.54 0.09
CA ILE A 474 -0.53 23.95 0.34
C ILE A 474 0.56 25.02 0.28
N TYR A 475 1.13 25.39 1.43
CA TYR A 475 2.01 26.56 1.53
C TYR A 475 3.41 26.20 2.01
N SER A 476 4.41 26.86 1.43
CA SER A 476 5.77 26.89 1.96
C SER A 476 6.21 28.35 2.08
N TRP A 477 6.42 28.81 3.31
CA TRP A 477 6.68 30.23 3.59
C TRP A 477 8.14 30.59 3.78
N PHE A 478 8.96 29.60 4.11
CA PHE A 478 10.31 29.82 4.61
C PHE A 478 11.31 28.80 4.05
N ASN A 479 12.57 29.22 4.02
CA ASN A 479 13.75 28.37 3.93
C ASN A 479 14.65 28.75 5.12
N SER A 480 14.73 27.89 6.14
CA SER A 480 15.48 28.15 7.38
C SER A 480 15.14 29.49 8.05
N TYR A 481 13.84 29.77 8.20
CA TYR A 481 13.27 31.06 8.63
C TYR A 481 13.56 32.29 7.74
N SER A 482 14.20 32.16 6.57
CA SER A 482 14.22 33.24 5.58
C SER A 482 13.00 33.17 4.65
N GLN A 483 12.49 34.33 4.23
CA GLN A 483 11.38 34.44 3.27
C GLN A 483 11.82 34.91 1.87
N ASP A 484 13.12 35.06 1.61
CA ASP A 484 13.64 35.52 0.31
C ASP A 484 13.13 34.65 -0.87
N CYS A 485 12.94 33.35 -0.60
CA CYS A 485 12.37 32.38 -1.53
C CYS A 485 10.92 32.65 -1.98
N LEU A 486 10.19 33.57 -1.32
CA LEU A 486 8.86 34.00 -1.73
C LEU A 486 8.87 34.90 -2.96
N GLU A 487 9.96 35.64 -3.20
CA GLU A 487 10.12 36.47 -4.41
C GLU A 487 10.21 35.57 -5.66
N THR A 488 11.04 34.54 -5.57
CA THR A 488 11.25 33.51 -6.61
C THR A 488 10.23 32.36 -6.56
N ASN A 489 9.32 32.36 -5.59
CA ASN A 489 8.28 31.35 -5.35
C ASN A 489 8.82 29.88 -5.35
N ASN A 490 9.96 29.67 -4.67
CA ASN A 490 10.70 28.40 -4.66
C ASN A 490 11.22 28.01 -3.26
N CYS A 491 10.46 28.29 -2.19
CA CYS A 491 10.81 27.87 -0.83
C CYS A 491 10.91 26.35 -0.69
N GLN A 492 10.14 25.61 -1.50
CA GLN A 492 10.16 24.16 -1.53
C GLN A 492 10.07 23.61 -2.97
N GLU A 493 10.83 22.57 -3.30
CA GLU A 493 10.85 22.02 -4.66
C GLU A 493 9.55 21.25 -5.01
N LYS A 494 9.03 20.46 -4.07
CA LYS A 494 7.92 19.51 -4.30
C LYS A 494 7.17 19.26 -2.99
N ALA A 495 5.83 19.21 -3.02
CA ALA A 495 5.01 19.08 -1.81
C ALA A 495 3.89 18.02 -1.88
N PHE A 496 3.26 17.80 -3.04
CA PHE A 496 2.26 16.73 -3.23
C PHE A 496 2.89 15.59 -4.03
N TYR A 497 3.01 14.40 -3.43
CA TYR A 497 3.53 13.19 -4.07
C TYR A 497 2.43 12.14 -4.30
N VAL A 498 2.48 11.45 -5.44
CA VAL A 498 1.53 10.37 -5.79
C VAL A 498 2.28 9.18 -6.39
N GLU A 499 1.97 7.98 -5.91
CA GLU A 499 2.59 6.74 -6.35
C GLU A 499 1.60 5.57 -6.33
N GLN A 500 1.58 4.80 -7.42
CA GLN A 500 0.84 3.54 -7.55
C GLN A 500 -0.64 3.65 -7.12
N SER A 501 -1.27 4.80 -7.37
CA SER A 501 -2.60 5.15 -6.83
C SER A 501 -3.57 5.49 -7.96
N SER A 502 -4.87 5.20 -7.78
CA SER A 502 -5.89 5.30 -8.84
C SER A 502 -7.21 5.88 -8.33
N ASP A 503 -8.11 6.25 -9.26
CA ASP A 503 -9.37 6.94 -8.95
C ASP A 503 -9.17 8.16 -8.03
N ILE A 504 -8.27 9.04 -8.45
CA ILE A 504 -7.88 10.26 -7.73
C ILE A 504 -8.65 11.44 -8.32
N TRP A 505 -9.23 12.27 -7.45
CA TRP A 505 -9.87 13.51 -7.83
C TRP A 505 -9.31 14.66 -7.01
N VAL A 506 -8.63 15.62 -7.64
CA VAL A 506 -8.14 16.83 -6.96
C VAL A 506 -8.71 18.04 -7.68
N VAL A 507 -9.48 18.85 -6.97
CA VAL A 507 -10.01 20.13 -7.45
C VAL A 507 -9.68 21.25 -6.48
N ASN A 508 -9.60 22.48 -6.95
CA ASN A 508 -9.32 23.67 -6.13
C ASN A 508 -8.03 23.56 -5.30
N LEU A 509 -6.96 23.08 -5.95
CA LEU A 509 -5.62 23.00 -5.34
C LEU A 509 -4.93 24.36 -5.51
N VAL A 510 -4.52 24.95 -4.39
CA VAL A 510 -3.83 26.23 -4.35
C VAL A 510 -2.51 26.09 -3.61
N THR A 511 -1.41 26.48 -4.27
CA THR A 511 -0.06 26.32 -3.76
C THR A 511 0.68 27.65 -3.59
N LYS A 512 1.57 27.74 -2.60
CA LYS A 512 2.45 28.91 -2.40
C LYS A 512 3.91 28.52 -2.31
N ALA A 513 4.71 29.15 -3.16
CA ALA A 513 6.18 29.05 -3.26
C ALA A 513 6.73 27.61 -3.30
N ILE A 514 5.99 26.71 -3.95
CA ILE A 514 6.38 25.35 -4.28
C ILE A 514 6.63 25.26 -5.78
N VAL A 515 7.72 24.65 -6.23
CA VAL A 515 8.05 24.58 -7.67
C VAL A 515 7.16 23.56 -8.41
N GLN A 516 7.06 22.34 -7.87
CA GLN A 516 6.24 21.24 -8.38
C GLN A 516 4.99 21.08 -7.49
N SER A 517 3.84 21.60 -7.95
CA SER A 517 2.57 21.52 -7.23
C SER A 517 2.14 20.07 -7.00
N ILE A 518 2.24 19.21 -8.04
CA ILE A 518 1.99 17.76 -7.94
C ILE A 518 3.13 17.00 -8.62
N ARG A 519 3.66 15.98 -7.93
CA ARG A 519 4.75 15.13 -8.40
C ARG A 519 4.36 13.65 -8.34
N PRO A 520 3.78 13.08 -9.42
CA PRO A 520 3.61 11.63 -9.53
C PRO A 520 4.96 10.94 -9.76
N LEU A 521 5.13 9.69 -9.29
CA LEU A 521 6.35 8.90 -9.56
C LEU A 521 6.53 8.65 -11.07
N GLY A 522 7.71 8.91 -11.63
CA GLY A 522 8.04 8.54 -13.01
C GLY A 522 7.37 9.37 -14.12
N GLU A 523 6.37 10.19 -13.80
CA GLU A 523 5.66 11.07 -14.74
C GLU A 523 6.25 12.50 -14.77
N ILE A 524 5.68 13.36 -15.61
CA ILE A 524 5.95 14.80 -15.65
C ILE A 524 5.22 15.48 -14.47
N PRO A 525 5.87 16.36 -13.67
CA PRO A 525 5.21 17.09 -12.60
C PRO A 525 4.26 18.17 -13.12
N ALA A 526 3.18 18.46 -12.40
CA ALA A 526 2.41 19.69 -12.58
C ALA A 526 3.16 20.85 -11.90
N PHE A 527 3.71 21.79 -12.67
CA PHE A 527 4.49 22.90 -12.12
C PHE A 527 3.62 24.10 -11.75
N SER A 528 3.92 24.71 -10.60
CA SER A 528 3.16 25.86 -10.09
C SER A 528 3.33 27.13 -10.94
N LYS A 529 4.38 27.20 -11.76
CA LYS A 529 4.59 28.30 -12.72
C LYS A 529 3.51 28.32 -13.82
N ASP A 530 2.99 27.15 -14.19
CA ASP A 530 2.02 26.98 -15.28
C ASP A 530 0.58 27.23 -14.79
N THR A 531 0.37 27.22 -13.47
CA THR A 531 -0.90 27.49 -12.79
C THR A 531 -0.88 28.81 -12.00
N ARG A 532 0.08 29.70 -12.30
CA ARG A 532 0.33 30.90 -11.51
C ARG A 532 -0.83 31.91 -11.62
N ASN A 533 -1.39 32.30 -10.48
CA ASN A 533 -2.58 33.15 -10.42
C ASN A 533 -2.50 34.13 -9.25
N GLY A 534 -2.01 35.35 -9.52
CA GLY A 534 -1.83 36.39 -8.50
C GLY A 534 -0.78 36.02 -7.44
N TYR A 535 -1.18 35.98 -6.18
CA TYR A 535 -0.29 35.76 -5.04
C TYR A 535 0.15 34.30 -4.85
N THR A 536 -0.69 33.37 -5.29
CA THR A 536 -0.51 31.91 -5.22
C THR A 536 -0.46 31.32 -6.65
N SER A 537 -0.40 30.01 -6.74
CA SER A 537 -0.75 29.26 -7.96
C SER A 537 -2.03 28.48 -7.69
N SER A 538 -2.99 28.50 -8.60
CA SER A 538 -4.33 27.92 -8.42
C SER A 538 -4.69 26.99 -9.58
N LEU A 539 -5.12 25.78 -9.23
CA LEU A 539 -5.48 24.71 -10.14
C LEU A 539 -6.94 24.30 -9.86
N LEU A 540 -7.82 24.63 -10.81
CA LEU A 540 -9.25 24.28 -10.83
C LEU A 540 -9.45 22.76 -10.64
N GLY A 541 -8.64 21.96 -11.35
CA GLY A 541 -8.67 20.51 -11.28
C GLY A 541 -7.42 19.86 -11.85
N TRP A 542 -7.03 18.74 -11.24
CA TRP A 542 -6.11 17.77 -11.81
C TRP A 542 -6.91 16.54 -12.21
N PHE A 543 -7.09 16.37 -13.51
CA PHE A 543 -8.05 15.43 -14.09
C PHE A 543 -7.31 14.25 -14.72
N ARG A 544 -7.47 13.07 -14.11
CA ARG A 544 -6.97 11.78 -14.59
C ARG A 544 -8.17 10.85 -14.86
N LYS A 545 -8.01 9.80 -15.65
CA LYS A 545 -9.10 8.81 -15.81
C LYS A 545 -9.10 7.91 -14.58
N ALA A 546 -10.28 7.52 -14.10
CA ALA A 546 -10.39 6.74 -12.86
C ALA A 546 -9.63 5.39 -12.88
N LYS A 547 -9.38 4.82 -14.07
CA LYS A 547 -8.61 3.58 -14.25
C LYS A 547 -7.10 3.79 -14.42
N ASP A 548 -6.63 5.02 -14.54
CA ASP A 548 -5.21 5.30 -14.71
C ASP A 548 -4.49 5.11 -13.37
N ILE A 549 -3.39 4.34 -13.36
CA ILE A 549 -2.51 4.21 -12.21
C ILE A 549 -1.53 5.37 -12.26
N VAL A 550 -1.75 6.34 -11.37
CA VAL A 550 -0.93 7.54 -11.27
C VAL A 550 0.30 7.24 -10.42
N GLY A 551 1.46 7.62 -10.95
CA GLY A 551 2.75 7.34 -10.35
C GLY A 551 3.13 5.85 -10.38
N GLN A 552 2.83 5.15 -11.47
CA GLN A 552 3.07 3.71 -11.58
C GLN A 552 4.54 3.36 -11.32
N ARG A 553 4.78 2.38 -10.44
CA ARG A 553 6.14 1.85 -10.17
C ARG A 553 6.66 1.15 -11.42
N LYS A 554 7.87 1.50 -11.85
CA LYS A 554 8.64 0.67 -12.80
C LYS A 554 9.08 -0.58 -12.05
N SER A 555 8.38 -1.70 -12.24
CA SER A 555 8.76 -2.95 -11.59
C SER A 555 10.05 -3.51 -12.20
N THR A 556 10.97 -3.93 -11.35
CA THR A 556 12.03 -4.89 -11.69
C THR A 556 11.64 -6.29 -11.19
N GLY A 557 10.33 -6.59 -11.26
CA GLY A 557 9.68 -7.76 -10.66
C GLY A 557 8.35 -8.07 -11.36
N PHE A 558 7.95 -9.34 -11.28
CA PHE A 558 7.03 -9.99 -12.20
C PHE A 558 5.61 -9.41 -12.27
N TYR A 559 5.00 -9.53 -13.46
CA TYR A 559 3.62 -9.14 -13.73
C TYR A 559 2.63 -10.24 -13.31
N PHE A 560 1.49 -9.85 -12.73
CA PHE A 560 0.32 -10.72 -12.62
C PHE A 560 -0.59 -10.51 -13.82
N TYR A 561 -1.07 -11.59 -14.44
CA TYR A 561 -1.99 -11.53 -15.58
C TYR A 561 -3.45 -11.62 -15.12
N ASP A 562 -4.28 -10.67 -15.57
CA ASP A 562 -5.74 -10.69 -15.40
C ASP A 562 -6.38 -11.27 -16.67
N PRO A 563 -7.09 -12.42 -16.59
CA PRO A 563 -7.71 -13.05 -17.76
C PRO A 563 -8.88 -12.25 -18.37
N THR A 564 -9.38 -11.20 -17.71
CA THR A 564 -10.48 -10.38 -18.23
C THR A 564 -10.03 -9.34 -19.26
N SER A 565 -8.73 -9.02 -19.36
CA SER A 565 -8.21 -7.98 -20.27
C SER A 565 -7.91 -8.50 -21.69
N GLN A 566 -8.84 -9.21 -22.33
CA GLN A 566 -8.71 -9.52 -23.76
C GLN A 566 -8.88 -8.27 -24.63
N LYS A 567 -7.75 -7.66 -25.02
CA LYS A 567 -7.57 -7.03 -26.35
C LYS A 567 -6.10 -6.88 -26.74
N SER A 568 -5.66 -7.84 -27.54
CA SER A 568 -4.62 -7.72 -28.58
C SER A 568 -3.28 -7.06 -28.19
N PHE A 569 -2.39 -7.84 -27.59
CA PHE A 569 -0.97 -7.87 -27.96
C PHE A 569 -0.46 -9.31 -27.87
N PHE A 570 -0.48 -10.01 -29.01
CA PHE A 570 0.26 -11.25 -29.18
C PHE A 570 1.64 -10.90 -29.73
N ASP A 571 2.69 -11.28 -29.01
CA ASP A 571 4.03 -11.53 -29.55
C ASP A 571 4.61 -12.77 -28.86
N GLU A 572 5.43 -13.54 -29.58
CA GLU A 572 5.62 -14.98 -29.37
C GLU A 572 6.68 -15.35 -28.32
N SER A 573 6.71 -14.66 -27.17
CA SER A 573 7.57 -15.04 -26.02
C SER A 573 6.75 -15.24 -24.75
N GLN A 574 6.18 -16.44 -24.61
CA GLN A 574 5.41 -16.84 -23.44
C GLN A 574 6.30 -16.92 -22.18
N ILE A 575 6.02 -16.09 -21.18
CA ILE A 575 6.29 -16.42 -19.78
C ILE A 575 4.91 -16.59 -19.12
N PRO A 576 4.37 -17.83 -19.05
CA PRO A 576 3.40 -18.16 -18.03
C PRO A 576 4.01 -17.87 -16.65
N LEU A 577 3.17 -17.67 -15.61
CA LEU A 577 3.65 -17.64 -14.22
C LEU A 577 4.67 -18.76 -14.02
N ASN A 578 5.92 -18.41 -13.67
CA ASN A 578 6.87 -19.46 -13.33
C ASN A 578 6.29 -20.25 -12.16
N MET A 579 6.46 -21.58 -12.19
CA MET A 579 5.82 -22.49 -11.22
C MET A 579 6.02 -22.01 -9.77
N LYS A 580 7.22 -21.50 -9.47
CA LYS A 580 7.61 -20.92 -8.18
C LYS A 580 6.79 -19.68 -7.78
N GLY A 581 6.45 -18.79 -8.71
CA GLY A 581 5.62 -17.60 -8.44
C GLY A 581 4.15 -17.94 -8.19
N GLY A 582 3.62 -18.94 -8.90
CA GLY A 582 2.28 -19.47 -8.61
C GLY A 582 2.20 -20.13 -7.22
N ILE A 583 3.19 -20.96 -6.87
CA ILE A 583 3.30 -21.60 -5.55
C ILE A 583 3.41 -20.54 -4.44
N ALA A 584 4.27 -19.52 -4.62
CA ALA A 584 4.41 -18.43 -3.66
C ALA A 584 3.09 -17.64 -3.47
N TRP A 585 2.31 -17.44 -4.54
CA TRP A 585 0.99 -16.81 -4.44
C TRP A 585 -0.03 -17.69 -3.69
N ALA A 586 -0.05 -19.00 -3.95
CA ALA A 586 -0.95 -19.93 -3.26
C ALA A 586 -0.65 -19.98 -1.75
N GLY A 587 0.61 -20.17 -1.39
CA GLY A 587 1.06 -20.16 0.02
C GLY A 587 0.82 -18.82 0.71
N TRP A 588 1.01 -17.69 0.02
CA TRP A 588 0.67 -16.37 0.56
C TRP A 588 -0.84 -16.22 0.83
N ASN A 589 -1.68 -16.67 -0.10
CA ASN A 589 -3.15 -16.59 0.02
C ASN A 589 -3.70 -17.50 1.13
N GLU A 590 -3.03 -18.63 1.41
CA GLU A 590 -3.32 -19.49 2.56
C GLU A 590 -2.87 -18.85 3.89
N THR A 591 -1.59 -18.49 4.01
CA THR A 591 -0.99 -17.94 5.25
C THR A 591 -1.57 -16.58 5.65
N CYS A 592 -1.88 -15.71 4.70
CA CYS A 592 -2.47 -14.40 4.98
C CYS A 592 -4.00 -14.42 5.19
N ALA A 593 -4.63 -15.60 5.17
CA ALA A 593 -6.04 -15.72 5.56
C ALA A 593 -6.21 -15.31 7.03
N LYS A 594 -7.23 -14.49 7.34
CA LYS A 594 -7.56 -14.06 8.70
C LYS A 594 -8.94 -14.54 9.12
N ASN A 595 -9.10 -14.86 10.40
CA ASN A 595 -10.39 -15.19 10.97
C ASN A 595 -11.30 -13.94 11.01
N ALA A 596 -12.42 -13.96 10.28
CA ALA A 596 -13.31 -12.81 10.18
C ALA A 596 -13.94 -12.33 11.51
N LYS A 597 -13.89 -13.14 12.58
CA LYS A 597 -14.41 -12.76 13.92
C LYS A 597 -13.32 -12.30 14.89
N SER A 598 -12.07 -12.77 14.75
CA SER A 598 -10.99 -12.49 15.71
C SER A 598 -9.80 -11.72 15.14
N GLY A 599 -9.75 -11.48 13.83
CA GLY A 599 -8.67 -10.74 13.15
C GLY A 599 -7.31 -11.44 13.08
N LYS A 600 -7.12 -12.53 13.85
CA LYS A 600 -5.90 -13.36 13.86
C LYS A 600 -5.71 -14.07 12.52
N TYR A 601 -4.45 -14.36 12.16
CA TYR A 601 -4.16 -15.21 11.02
C TYR A 601 -4.68 -16.62 11.26
N CYS A 602 -5.17 -17.26 10.20
CA CYS A 602 -5.75 -18.58 10.29
C CYS A 602 -4.71 -19.67 10.57
N GLY A 603 -3.42 -19.44 10.24
CA GLY A 603 -2.31 -20.25 10.74
C GLY A 603 -2.30 -20.31 12.27
N ASP A 604 -2.08 -19.17 12.94
CA ASP A 604 -2.08 -19.05 14.41
C ASP A 604 -3.31 -19.65 15.11
N VAL A 605 -4.45 -19.71 14.42
CA VAL A 605 -5.69 -20.32 14.92
C VAL A 605 -5.66 -21.83 14.76
N ILE A 606 -5.27 -22.33 13.58
CA ILE A 606 -5.23 -23.77 13.25
C ILE A 606 -4.09 -24.49 13.99
N ASP A 607 -2.96 -23.82 14.24
CA ASP A 607 -1.82 -24.35 15.02
C ASP A 607 -2.21 -24.77 16.45
N SER A 608 -3.37 -24.32 16.95
CA SER A 608 -3.91 -24.70 18.25
C SER A 608 -4.90 -25.88 18.22
N PHE A 609 -5.26 -26.39 17.04
CA PHE A 609 -6.25 -27.46 16.87
C PHE A 609 -5.60 -28.85 16.92
N ASN A 610 -6.40 -29.89 17.16
CA ASN A 610 -5.93 -31.26 17.01
C ASN A 610 -5.55 -31.56 15.55
N PRO A 611 -4.34 -32.04 15.23
CA PRO A 611 -3.96 -32.39 13.86
C PRO A 611 -4.74 -33.60 13.29
N ASP A 612 -5.27 -34.48 14.14
CA ASP A 612 -6.14 -35.58 13.72
C ASP A 612 -7.59 -35.11 13.60
N ILE A 613 -8.16 -35.28 12.41
CA ILE A 613 -9.52 -34.83 12.03
C ILE A 613 -10.64 -35.65 12.68
N ASP A 614 -10.37 -36.92 13.03
CA ASP A 614 -11.34 -37.76 13.74
C ASP A 614 -11.36 -37.48 15.25
N ALA A 615 -10.23 -37.06 15.82
CA ALA A 615 -10.12 -36.60 17.21
C ALA A 615 -10.30 -35.07 17.38
N MET A 616 -10.60 -34.33 16.31
CA MET A 616 -10.79 -32.88 16.33
C MET A 616 -12.12 -32.47 16.98
N LEU A 617 -12.11 -31.39 17.77
CA LEU A 617 -13.34 -30.87 18.37
C LEU A 617 -14.25 -30.30 17.28
N THR A 618 -15.57 -30.46 17.43
CA THR A 618 -16.57 -29.92 16.47
C THR A 618 -16.41 -28.41 16.23
N SER A 619 -15.97 -27.65 17.24
CA SER A 619 -15.67 -26.21 17.13
C SER A 619 -14.43 -25.87 16.31
N GLU A 620 -13.47 -26.78 16.23
CA GLU A 620 -12.22 -26.66 15.47
C GLU A 620 -12.48 -27.09 14.02
N LEU A 621 -13.14 -28.24 13.84
CA LEU A 621 -13.54 -28.78 12.54
C LEU A 621 -14.44 -27.81 11.76
N TYR A 622 -15.38 -27.16 12.47
CA TYR A 622 -16.32 -26.19 11.87
C TYR A 622 -15.75 -24.75 11.89
N SER A 623 -14.48 -24.56 12.27
CA SER A 623 -13.83 -23.25 12.27
C SER A 623 -13.75 -22.71 10.85
N SER A 624 -14.15 -21.45 10.67
CA SER A 624 -14.02 -20.76 9.37
C SER A 624 -12.59 -20.77 8.84
N CYS A 625 -11.58 -20.73 9.73
CA CYS A 625 -10.18 -20.83 9.32
C CYS A 625 -9.81 -22.22 8.79
N HIS A 626 -10.25 -23.29 9.48
CA HIS A 626 -9.99 -24.65 9.05
C HIS A 626 -10.62 -24.91 7.68
N VAL A 627 -11.91 -24.60 7.54
CA VAL A 627 -12.67 -24.76 6.29
C VAL A 627 -12.11 -23.91 5.14
N ASP A 628 -11.72 -22.65 5.39
CA ASP A 628 -11.17 -21.78 4.34
C ASP A 628 -9.78 -22.23 3.88
N ARG A 629 -8.98 -22.89 4.73
CA ARG A 629 -7.69 -23.48 4.35
C ARG A 629 -7.87 -24.49 3.21
N TYR A 630 -8.73 -25.50 3.40
CA TYR A 630 -9.03 -26.48 2.36
C TYR A 630 -9.64 -25.87 1.11
N ARG A 631 -10.55 -24.88 1.25
CA ARG A 631 -11.13 -24.18 0.10
C ARG A 631 -10.07 -23.45 -0.73
N LYS A 632 -9.11 -22.78 -0.06
CA LYS A 632 -8.01 -22.06 -0.72
C LYS A 632 -7.06 -23.03 -1.42
N MET A 633 -6.65 -24.09 -0.74
CA MET A 633 -5.81 -25.15 -1.33
C MET A 633 -6.50 -25.75 -2.57
N GLN A 634 -7.76 -26.19 -2.46
CA GLN A 634 -8.50 -26.79 -3.58
C GLN A 634 -8.69 -25.85 -4.78
N SER A 635 -8.75 -24.53 -4.55
CA SER A 635 -9.05 -23.55 -5.60
C SER A 635 -7.97 -23.35 -6.67
N THR A 636 -6.78 -23.95 -6.53
CA THR A 636 -5.64 -23.65 -7.41
C THR A 636 -4.68 -24.83 -7.63
N PRO A 637 -4.16 -25.06 -8.85
CA PRO A 637 -3.15 -26.09 -9.13
C PRO A 637 -1.74 -25.74 -8.60
N TYR A 638 -1.58 -24.58 -7.95
CA TYR A 638 -0.32 -24.13 -7.36
C TYR A 638 -0.21 -24.43 -5.85
N SER A 639 -1.19 -25.11 -5.26
CA SER A 639 -1.16 -25.53 -3.85
C SER A 639 -0.69 -26.99 -3.71
N GLU A 640 -0.49 -27.42 -2.46
CA GLU A 640 -0.24 -28.83 -2.10
C GLU A 640 -1.53 -29.68 -2.05
N TYR A 641 -2.64 -29.25 -2.66
CA TYR A 641 -3.92 -29.95 -2.58
C TYR A 641 -3.90 -31.31 -3.29
N ASP A 642 -3.70 -32.37 -2.52
CA ASP A 642 -3.50 -33.74 -2.96
C ASP A 642 -4.71 -34.66 -2.67
N ILE A 643 -4.50 -35.97 -2.78
CA ILE A 643 -5.53 -36.98 -2.49
C ILE A 643 -5.90 -37.06 -0.99
N ASN A 644 -4.98 -36.69 -0.10
CA ASN A 644 -5.17 -36.70 1.35
C ASN A 644 -6.04 -35.52 1.78
N PHE A 645 -5.69 -34.31 1.33
CA PHE A 645 -6.50 -33.11 1.52
C PHE A 645 -7.88 -33.23 0.84
N GLN A 646 -7.97 -33.94 -0.29
CA GLN A 646 -9.27 -34.30 -0.89
C GLN A 646 -10.10 -35.22 0.02
N SER A 647 -9.49 -36.22 0.66
CA SER A 647 -10.20 -37.13 1.56
C SER A 647 -10.75 -36.36 2.77
N GLN A 648 -9.89 -35.58 3.42
CA GLN A 648 -10.25 -34.71 4.54
C GLN A 648 -11.33 -33.68 4.15
N LEU A 649 -11.28 -33.06 2.97
CA LEU A 649 -12.31 -32.11 2.54
C LEU A 649 -13.67 -32.79 2.26
N LYS A 650 -13.70 -34.03 1.77
CA LYS A 650 -14.94 -34.81 1.65
C LYS A 650 -15.54 -35.09 3.03
N GLU A 651 -14.71 -35.40 4.00
CA GLU A 651 -15.11 -35.65 5.37
C GLU A 651 -15.62 -34.37 6.08
N ILE A 652 -14.93 -33.24 5.91
CA ILE A 652 -15.35 -31.91 6.35
C ILE A 652 -16.70 -31.56 5.72
N ASN A 653 -16.89 -31.75 4.41
CA ASN A 653 -18.17 -31.53 3.74
C ASN A 653 -19.30 -32.37 4.39
N SER A 654 -19.03 -33.64 4.67
CA SER A 654 -19.97 -34.56 5.31
C SER A 654 -20.31 -34.16 6.75
N LYS A 655 -19.30 -34.05 7.64
CA LYS A 655 -19.46 -33.72 9.06
C LYS A 655 -20.04 -32.30 9.24
N CYS A 656 -19.57 -31.32 8.48
CA CYS A 656 -19.97 -29.90 8.62
C CYS A 656 -21.22 -29.51 7.81
N ASN A 657 -21.79 -30.41 7.01
CA ASN A 657 -22.86 -30.13 6.04
C ASN A 657 -22.51 -28.97 5.07
N LEU A 658 -21.32 -29.07 4.45
CA LEU A 658 -20.80 -28.13 3.46
C LEU A 658 -20.75 -28.78 2.07
N ASN A 659 -20.67 -27.94 1.03
CA ASN A 659 -20.64 -28.38 -0.37
C ASN A 659 -19.50 -27.68 -1.14
N ILE A 660 -18.27 -27.83 -0.63
CA ILE A 660 -17.05 -27.30 -1.26
C ILE A 660 -16.61 -28.29 -2.35
N PRO A 661 -16.20 -27.85 -3.56
CA PRO A 661 -15.62 -28.74 -4.56
C PRO A 661 -14.44 -29.53 -3.99
N THR A 662 -14.24 -30.76 -4.43
CA THR A 662 -13.21 -31.66 -3.86
C THR A 662 -12.19 -32.15 -4.88
N GLU A 663 -12.45 -31.90 -6.16
CA GLU A 663 -11.63 -32.28 -7.30
C GLU A 663 -10.22 -31.69 -7.19
N ILE A 664 -9.19 -32.51 -7.45
CA ILE A 664 -7.81 -32.06 -7.53
C ILE A 664 -7.65 -31.26 -8.85
N PRO A 665 -7.10 -30.03 -8.82
CA PRO A 665 -6.88 -29.23 -10.02
C PRO A 665 -5.95 -29.92 -11.07
N PRO A 666 -6.07 -29.59 -12.37
CA PRO A 666 -5.21 -30.17 -13.41
C PRO A 666 -3.71 -29.82 -13.21
N PRO A 667 -2.79 -30.75 -13.54
CA PRO A 667 -1.35 -30.55 -13.33
C PRO A 667 -0.75 -29.45 -14.23
N LEU A 668 0.29 -28.78 -13.73
CA LEU A 668 0.87 -27.56 -14.32
C LEU A 668 1.74 -27.78 -15.57
N GLN A 669 2.14 -29.02 -15.90
CA GLN A 669 2.87 -29.34 -17.14
C GLN A 669 2.35 -30.61 -17.82
N PRO A 670 2.33 -30.65 -19.17
CA PRO A 670 2.10 -31.88 -19.93
C PRO A 670 3.32 -32.80 -19.91
N THR A 671 3.10 -34.11 -19.93
CA THR A 671 4.15 -35.14 -19.98
C THR A 671 4.91 -35.10 -21.31
N ILE A 672 6.25 -35.03 -21.26
CA ILE A 672 7.14 -34.99 -22.43
C ILE A 672 7.44 -36.42 -22.91
N ASP A 673 7.50 -36.61 -24.23
CA ASP A 673 7.88 -37.87 -24.91
C ASP A 673 9.42 -38.06 -24.88
N PRO A 674 9.94 -39.15 -24.29
CA PRO A 674 11.38 -39.37 -24.13
C PRO A 674 12.14 -39.76 -25.42
N TYR A 675 11.46 -39.90 -26.57
CA TYR A 675 12.10 -40.39 -27.81
C TYR A 675 12.41 -39.33 -28.88
N LYS A 676 12.33 -38.03 -28.56
CA LYS A 676 12.64 -36.95 -29.53
C LYS A 676 14.09 -36.42 -29.38
N PRO A 677 14.95 -36.51 -30.41
CA PRO A 677 16.30 -35.95 -30.35
C PRO A 677 16.33 -34.41 -30.31
N ALA A 678 17.34 -33.83 -29.66
CA ALA A 678 17.58 -32.39 -29.64
C ALA A 678 17.87 -31.83 -31.05
N GLU A 679 16.96 -31.01 -31.59
CA GLU A 679 16.98 -30.58 -33.00
C GLU A 679 18.04 -29.49 -33.34
N SER A 680 18.76 -28.94 -32.36
CA SER A 680 19.78 -27.90 -32.59
C SER A 680 21.12 -28.24 -31.94
N CYS A 681 22.22 -28.04 -32.67
CA CYS A 681 23.57 -28.31 -32.19
C CYS A 681 24.42 -27.03 -32.24
N LEU A 682 24.51 -26.34 -31.11
CA LEU A 682 24.96 -24.94 -31.04
C LEU A 682 26.46 -24.75 -31.35
N SER A 683 27.30 -25.75 -31.07
CA SER A 683 28.72 -25.77 -31.43
C SER A 683 28.99 -26.03 -32.93
N GLY A 684 27.99 -26.55 -33.65
CA GLY A 684 28.15 -27.12 -34.99
C GLY A 684 28.90 -28.46 -35.04
N ILE A 685 29.44 -28.97 -33.93
CA ILE A 685 30.26 -30.18 -33.89
C ILE A 685 29.39 -31.38 -33.53
N ARG A 686 29.26 -32.32 -34.47
CA ARG A 686 28.61 -33.61 -34.24
C ARG A 686 29.65 -34.72 -34.19
N TYR A 687 29.54 -35.57 -33.19
CA TYR A 687 30.36 -36.76 -32.99
C TYR A 687 29.49 -38.02 -33.07
N THR A 688 30.05 -39.11 -33.59
CA THR A 688 29.42 -40.43 -33.57
C THR A 688 30.40 -41.36 -32.87
N THR A 689 29.99 -41.98 -31.77
CA THR A 689 30.89 -42.77 -30.93
C THR A 689 31.37 -44.04 -31.60
N VAL A 690 32.62 -44.39 -31.31
CA VAL A 690 33.31 -45.61 -31.74
C VAL A 690 33.61 -46.51 -30.52
N ALA A 691 34.05 -47.73 -30.77
CA ALA A 691 34.34 -48.69 -29.69
C ALA A 691 35.51 -48.19 -28.81
N GLY A 692 35.27 -48.10 -27.51
CA GLY A 692 36.25 -47.60 -26.53
C GLY A 692 36.12 -46.11 -26.20
N ASP A 693 35.11 -45.41 -26.71
CA ASP A 693 34.82 -44.03 -26.30
C ASP A 693 34.16 -43.97 -24.91
N THR A 694 34.64 -43.01 -24.12
CA THR A 694 34.08 -42.61 -22.83
C THR A 694 33.73 -41.13 -22.87
N CYS A 695 32.94 -40.62 -21.92
CA CYS A 695 32.73 -39.17 -21.82
C CYS A 695 34.07 -38.45 -21.65
N ASP A 696 35.00 -39.02 -20.88
CA ASP A 696 36.33 -38.43 -20.63
C ASP A 696 37.24 -38.43 -21.87
N SER A 697 37.20 -39.47 -22.72
CA SER A 697 37.99 -39.51 -23.95
C SER A 697 37.49 -38.45 -24.95
N ILE A 698 36.17 -38.33 -25.10
CA ILE A 698 35.53 -37.32 -25.97
C ILE A 698 35.74 -35.92 -25.38
N ALA A 699 35.49 -35.73 -24.09
CA ALA A 699 35.62 -34.44 -23.41
C ALA A 699 37.05 -33.90 -23.42
N THR A 700 38.05 -34.76 -23.22
CA THR A 700 39.47 -34.39 -23.38
C THR A 700 39.78 -34.00 -24.82
N THR A 701 39.32 -34.80 -25.80
CA THR A 701 39.58 -34.57 -27.23
C THR A 701 38.98 -33.25 -27.72
N TYR A 702 37.76 -32.94 -27.30
CA TYR A 702 37.02 -31.76 -27.73
C TYR A 702 37.04 -30.59 -26.74
N LYS A 703 37.80 -30.67 -25.64
CA LYS A 703 37.86 -29.66 -24.57
C LYS A 703 36.48 -29.23 -24.03
N VAL A 704 35.61 -30.18 -23.72
CA VAL A 704 34.34 -29.92 -23.02
C VAL A 704 34.39 -30.53 -21.62
N SER A 705 33.38 -30.28 -20.77
CA SER A 705 33.21 -31.11 -19.57
C SER A 705 32.45 -32.39 -19.92
N SER A 706 32.87 -33.52 -19.35
CA SER A 706 32.19 -34.81 -19.48
C SER A 706 30.74 -34.74 -18.98
N ALA A 707 30.50 -34.02 -17.87
CA ALA A 707 29.15 -33.74 -17.38
C ALA A 707 28.30 -32.95 -18.38
N ALA A 708 28.87 -31.96 -19.07
CA ALA A 708 28.14 -31.17 -20.08
C ALA A 708 27.83 -31.99 -21.33
N LEU A 709 28.71 -32.94 -21.69
CA LEU A 709 28.46 -33.90 -22.76
C LEU A 709 27.34 -34.87 -22.37
N PHE A 710 27.29 -35.33 -21.12
CA PHE A 710 26.23 -36.20 -20.60
C PHE A 710 24.87 -35.48 -20.50
N ILE A 711 24.80 -34.40 -19.71
CA ILE A 711 23.56 -33.65 -19.42
C ILE A 711 22.92 -33.07 -20.69
N GLY A 712 23.72 -32.82 -21.73
CA GLY A 712 23.22 -32.30 -23.01
C GLY A 712 22.51 -33.33 -23.92
N HIS A 713 22.51 -34.62 -23.57
CA HIS A 713 22.03 -35.70 -24.44
C HIS A 713 21.17 -36.73 -23.71
N ASP A 714 19.85 -36.65 -23.90
CA ASP A 714 18.90 -37.64 -23.38
C ASP A 714 19.15 -39.06 -23.91
N ASN A 715 19.95 -39.19 -24.98
CA ASN A 715 20.38 -40.45 -25.61
C ASN A 715 21.78 -40.93 -25.18
N LEU A 716 22.37 -40.35 -24.14
CA LEU A 716 23.65 -40.77 -23.54
C LEU A 716 23.40 -41.24 -22.10
N PHE A 717 23.38 -42.55 -21.88
CA PHE A 717 22.90 -43.15 -20.62
C PHE A 717 24.02 -43.45 -19.60
N GLU A 718 25.25 -43.67 -20.05
CA GLU A 718 26.43 -43.84 -19.20
C GLU A 718 27.66 -43.15 -19.81
N CYS A 719 28.68 -42.90 -19.00
CA CYS A 719 29.92 -42.25 -19.43
C CYS A 719 31.10 -43.19 -19.65
N GLU A 720 31.06 -44.46 -19.20
CA GLU A 720 32.18 -45.40 -19.36
C GLU A 720 32.07 -46.27 -20.62
N ASN A 721 30.90 -46.86 -20.92
CA ASN A 721 30.73 -47.77 -22.06
C ASN A 721 29.71 -47.19 -23.07
N ILE A 722 30.05 -46.06 -23.71
CA ILE A 722 29.11 -45.40 -24.60
C ILE A 722 28.80 -46.31 -25.82
N ALA A 723 27.52 -46.58 -26.04
CA ALA A 723 27.07 -47.43 -27.14
C ALA A 723 27.58 -46.91 -28.49
N VAL A 724 28.22 -47.78 -29.28
CA VAL A 724 28.81 -47.44 -30.57
C VAL A 724 27.73 -46.96 -31.56
N GLY A 725 27.98 -45.85 -32.24
CA GLY A 725 27.00 -45.22 -33.14
C GLY A 725 26.10 -44.17 -32.48
N THR A 726 26.27 -43.90 -31.18
CA THR A 726 25.56 -42.83 -30.48
C THR A 726 25.94 -41.48 -31.09
N LYS A 727 24.94 -40.72 -31.53
CA LYS A 727 25.12 -39.38 -32.12
C LYS A 727 25.06 -38.34 -31.01
N LEU A 728 26.13 -37.57 -30.87
CA LEU A 728 26.29 -36.52 -29.88
C LEU A 728 26.51 -35.18 -30.58
N CYS A 729 25.91 -34.11 -30.07
CA CYS A 729 26.32 -32.74 -30.33
C CYS A 729 27.36 -32.35 -29.27
N VAL A 730 28.63 -32.24 -29.64
CA VAL A 730 29.66 -31.82 -28.68
C VAL A 730 29.31 -30.42 -28.15
N PRO A 731 29.28 -30.16 -26.82
CA PRO A 731 29.03 -28.83 -26.28
C PRO A 731 30.03 -27.77 -26.76
N ILE A 732 29.77 -26.49 -26.46
CA ILE A 732 30.74 -25.43 -26.74
C ILE A 732 32.00 -25.65 -25.88
N GLN A 733 33.17 -25.57 -26.51
CA GLN A 733 34.45 -25.90 -25.89
C GLN A 733 34.89 -24.86 -24.85
N CYS A 734 35.53 -25.34 -23.80
CA CYS A 734 36.30 -24.56 -22.84
C CYS A 734 37.73 -24.35 -23.38
N GLU A 735 38.39 -23.24 -23.07
CA GLU A 735 39.79 -23.04 -23.46
C GLU A 735 40.70 -24.06 -22.76
N THR A 736 40.45 -24.27 -21.47
CA THR A 736 41.19 -25.20 -20.62
C THR A 736 40.23 -26.14 -19.87
N VAL A 737 40.55 -27.43 -19.89
CA VAL A 737 39.89 -28.48 -19.12
C VAL A 737 40.89 -29.11 -18.14
N TYR A 738 40.37 -29.76 -17.10
CA TYR A 738 41.15 -30.48 -16.09
C TYR A 738 40.53 -31.87 -15.86
N THR A 739 41.38 -32.88 -15.67
CA THR A 739 40.95 -34.22 -15.27
C THR A 739 41.14 -34.38 -13.76
N ILE A 740 40.05 -34.62 -13.04
CA ILE A 740 40.02 -34.83 -11.59
C ILE A 740 40.92 -36.02 -11.21
N LYS A 741 41.64 -35.90 -10.08
CA LYS A 741 42.48 -36.96 -9.48
C LYS A 741 41.92 -37.35 -8.12
N SER A 742 42.23 -38.55 -7.62
CA SER A 742 41.63 -39.11 -6.39
C SER A 742 41.70 -38.20 -5.14
N GLU A 743 42.73 -37.37 -5.01
CA GLU A 743 42.93 -36.48 -3.85
C GLU A 743 42.51 -35.02 -4.12
N ASP A 744 41.93 -34.73 -5.29
CA ASP A 744 41.55 -33.36 -5.62
C ASP A 744 40.30 -32.88 -4.88
N THR A 745 40.23 -31.58 -4.66
CA THR A 745 39.08 -30.85 -4.16
C THR A 745 38.91 -29.62 -5.05
N CYS A 746 37.74 -28.99 -5.08
CA CYS A 746 37.57 -27.74 -5.84
C CYS A 746 38.65 -26.70 -5.48
N ILE A 747 39.00 -26.62 -4.18
CA ILE A 747 40.00 -25.71 -3.64
C ILE A 747 41.43 -26.10 -4.08
N SER A 748 41.79 -27.39 -4.14
CA SER A 748 43.12 -27.81 -4.63
C SER A 748 43.27 -27.58 -6.13
N ILE A 749 42.23 -27.86 -6.91
CA ILE A 749 42.21 -27.64 -8.36
C ILE A 749 42.36 -26.14 -8.67
N GLU A 750 41.50 -25.27 -8.11
CA GLU A 750 41.59 -23.82 -8.30
C GLU A 750 42.97 -23.27 -7.92
N LYS A 751 43.53 -23.73 -6.80
CA LYS A 751 44.86 -23.32 -6.33
C LYS A 751 45.98 -23.79 -7.26
N ALA A 752 45.95 -25.04 -7.70
CA ALA A 752 46.97 -25.61 -8.58
C ALA A 752 46.94 -24.98 -9.99
N GLN A 753 45.75 -24.61 -10.46
CA GLN A 753 45.52 -24.05 -11.79
C GLN A 753 45.49 -22.51 -11.81
N SER A 754 45.68 -21.85 -10.65
CA SER A 754 45.66 -20.39 -10.48
C SER A 754 44.36 -19.70 -10.91
N VAL A 755 43.21 -20.41 -10.85
CA VAL A 755 41.91 -19.88 -11.27
C VAL A 755 41.12 -19.44 -10.05
N GLY A 756 41.00 -18.12 -9.83
CA GLY A 756 40.00 -17.53 -8.92
C GLY A 756 39.98 -18.06 -7.47
N TYR A 757 41.14 -18.32 -6.87
CA TYR A 757 41.27 -18.88 -5.51
C TYR A 757 40.75 -17.95 -4.40
N LYS A 758 39.43 -17.95 -4.17
CA LYS A 758 38.82 -17.33 -2.97
C LYS A 758 38.04 -18.32 -2.10
N ASP A 759 37.39 -19.33 -2.66
CA ASP A 759 36.42 -20.18 -1.94
C ASP A 759 35.88 -21.41 -2.74
N GLY A 760 36.52 -21.84 -3.83
CA GLY A 760 36.00 -22.96 -4.63
C GLY A 760 34.82 -22.59 -5.53
N THR A 761 34.46 -21.30 -5.66
CA THR A 761 33.31 -20.84 -6.48
C THR A 761 33.58 -20.80 -7.98
N THR A 762 34.84 -20.65 -8.40
CA THR A 762 35.19 -20.49 -9.82
C THR A 762 35.00 -21.79 -10.59
N LEU A 763 35.37 -22.91 -9.98
CA LEU A 763 35.18 -24.24 -10.56
C LEU A 763 33.70 -24.60 -10.65
N ARG A 764 32.91 -24.26 -9.62
CA ARG A 764 31.45 -24.42 -9.60
C ARG A 764 30.76 -23.60 -10.69
N LYS A 765 31.23 -22.37 -10.95
CA LYS A 765 30.67 -21.51 -12.00
C LYS A 765 30.70 -22.18 -13.38
N TYR A 766 31.77 -22.90 -13.72
CA TYR A 766 31.89 -23.57 -15.03
C TYR A 766 31.40 -25.02 -15.02
N ASN A 767 31.09 -25.57 -13.85
CA ASN A 767 30.64 -26.95 -13.65
C ASN A 767 29.54 -26.97 -12.56
N PRO A 768 28.34 -26.41 -12.83
CA PRO A 768 27.33 -26.13 -11.79
C PRO A 768 26.60 -27.37 -11.25
N TRP A 769 26.96 -28.56 -11.74
CA TRP A 769 26.58 -29.82 -11.10
C TRP A 769 27.34 -30.06 -9.77
N ILE A 770 28.43 -29.34 -9.53
CA ILE A 770 29.19 -29.40 -8.28
C ILE A 770 28.45 -28.60 -7.19
N ASN A 771 28.13 -29.26 -6.09
CA ASN A 771 27.42 -28.70 -4.93
C ASN A 771 28.21 -27.56 -4.27
N TYR A 772 27.51 -26.72 -3.50
CA TYR A 772 28.11 -25.54 -2.86
C TYR A 772 29.35 -25.85 -2.00
N ASP A 773 29.35 -26.99 -1.32
CA ASP A 773 30.44 -27.47 -0.46
C ASP A 773 31.47 -28.36 -1.20
N CYS A 774 31.30 -28.58 -2.50
CA CYS A 774 32.10 -29.49 -3.33
C CYS A 774 32.06 -30.97 -2.88
N SER A 775 31.13 -31.36 -2.01
CA SER A 775 31.03 -32.73 -1.45
C SER A 775 30.83 -33.83 -2.50
N ASN A 776 30.21 -33.49 -3.63
CA ASN A 776 29.82 -34.43 -4.67
C ASN A 776 30.83 -34.57 -5.82
N LEU A 777 31.99 -33.90 -5.76
CA LEU A 777 32.96 -33.83 -6.86
C LEU A 777 33.35 -35.24 -7.35
N HIS A 778 33.92 -36.08 -6.47
CA HIS A 778 34.28 -37.46 -6.81
C HIS A 778 33.04 -38.34 -6.95
N ILE A 779 32.13 -38.29 -5.97
CA ILE A 779 30.95 -39.17 -5.91
C ILE A 779 30.15 -39.15 -7.24
N VAL A 780 30.02 -38.00 -7.90
CA VAL A 780 29.25 -37.88 -9.15
C VAL A 780 30.14 -38.01 -10.40
N SER A 781 31.43 -37.64 -10.35
CA SER A 781 32.37 -37.94 -11.43
C SER A 781 32.58 -39.45 -11.60
N ASP A 782 32.79 -40.17 -10.50
CA ASP A 782 33.07 -41.61 -10.48
C ASP A 782 31.90 -42.45 -11.00
N VAL A 783 30.65 -42.02 -10.77
CA VAL A 783 29.45 -42.86 -11.04
C VAL A 783 28.56 -42.40 -12.19
N ALA A 784 28.67 -41.14 -12.63
CA ALA A 784 27.72 -40.56 -13.59
C ALA A 784 28.38 -39.75 -14.71
N TYR A 785 29.25 -38.78 -14.36
CA TYR A 785 29.66 -37.76 -15.33
C TYR A 785 31.07 -37.92 -15.89
N GLY A 786 31.95 -38.73 -15.31
CA GLY A 786 33.37 -38.73 -15.64
C GLY A 786 34.13 -37.54 -15.04
N HIS A 787 35.43 -37.50 -15.28
CA HIS A 787 36.42 -36.73 -14.55
C HIS A 787 36.87 -35.44 -15.25
N VAL A 788 36.48 -35.18 -16.51
CA VAL A 788 36.88 -33.95 -17.22
C VAL A 788 35.93 -32.79 -16.93
N ILE A 789 36.49 -31.72 -16.37
CA ILE A 789 35.79 -30.49 -15.99
C ILE A 789 36.40 -29.25 -16.65
N CYS A 790 35.61 -28.19 -16.79
CA CYS A 790 36.07 -26.94 -17.38
C CYS A 790 36.71 -26.01 -16.34
N LEU A 791 37.87 -25.44 -16.66
CA LEU A 791 38.53 -24.40 -15.85
C LEU A 791 38.20 -22.96 -16.33
N THR A 792 37.57 -22.85 -17.49
CA THR A 792 37.24 -21.60 -18.18
C THR A 792 35.80 -21.66 -18.68
N PRO A 793 35.14 -20.53 -18.99
CA PRO A 793 33.82 -20.55 -19.62
C PRO A 793 33.82 -21.37 -20.91
N GLN A 794 32.70 -22.01 -21.21
CA GLN A 794 32.43 -22.51 -22.55
C GLN A 794 32.42 -21.30 -23.52
N SER A 795 33.15 -21.40 -24.64
CA SER A 795 33.60 -20.34 -25.56
C SER A 795 35.01 -19.76 -25.27
N GLY A 796 35.66 -20.19 -24.18
CA GLY A 796 37.10 -20.01 -23.96
C GLY A 796 37.52 -18.64 -23.43
N ILE A 797 37.13 -17.53 -24.07
CA ILE A 797 37.51 -16.17 -23.63
C ILE A 797 36.28 -15.28 -23.51
N SER A 798 35.98 -14.82 -22.29
CA SER A 798 34.98 -13.76 -22.07
C SER A 798 35.59 -12.39 -22.38
N ASN A 799 35.64 -12.01 -23.66
CA ASN A 799 35.78 -10.61 -24.04
C ASN A 799 34.45 -9.92 -23.73
N THR A 800 34.42 -9.19 -22.61
CA THR A 800 33.21 -8.62 -22.01
C THR A 800 32.55 -7.56 -22.89
N THR A 801 31.62 -8.01 -23.75
CA THR A 801 30.52 -7.20 -24.31
C THR A 801 29.16 -7.90 -24.19
N ALA A 802 29.10 -9.10 -23.60
CA ALA A 802 27.85 -9.73 -23.18
C ALA A 802 27.36 -9.13 -21.85
N PRO A 803 26.04 -8.97 -21.64
CA PRO A 803 25.47 -8.51 -20.37
C PRO A 803 25.81 -9.43 -19.18
N TYR A 804 25.59 -8.91 -17.97
CA TYR A 804 25.95 -9.51 -16.68
C TYR A 804 25.23 -10.83 -16.34
N ASP A 805 24.17 -11.18 -17.08
CA ASP A 805 23.30 -12.32 -16.80
C ASP A 805 23.82 -13.60 -17.47
N ASP A 806 24.46 -14.43 -16.64
CA ASP A 806 25.16 -15.68 -16.94
C ASP A 806 24.45 -16.62 -17.94
N PRO A 807 24.87 -16.64 -19.23
CA PRO A 807 24.29 -17.50 -20.25
C PRO A 807 25.07 -18.82 -20.41
N THR A 808 25.97 -19.15 -19.48
CA THR A 808 27.01 -20.19 -19.64
C THR A 808 26.96 -21.31 -18.60
N SER A 809 26.00 -21.29 -17.68
CA SER A 809 25.88 -22.26 -16.58
C SER A 809 24.60 -23.12 -16.73
N PRO A 810 24.71 -24.46 -16.85
CA PRO A 810 23.56 -25.38 -16.68
C PRO A 810 22.82 -25.16 -15.35
N GLY A 811 21.47 -25.22 -15.38
CA GLY A 811 20.63 -24.84 -14.25
C GLY A 811 20.57 -25.84 -13.08
N TYR A 812 20.38 -25.31 -11.87
CA TYR A 812 20.26 -26.03 -10.60
C TYR A 812 18.89 -26.74 -10.46
N SER A 813 18.90 -27.99 -9.96
CA SER A 813 17.70 -28.78 -9.62
C SER A 813 17.89 -29.42 -8.24
N ASP A 814 16.93 -29.22 -7.34
CA ASP A 814 16.91 -29.77 -5.97
C ASP A 814 16.26 -31.17 -5.89
N GLY A 815 15.53 -31.57 -6.93
CA GLY A 815 14.92 -32.90 -7.08
C GLY A 815 13.50 -33.04 -6.53
N TYR A 816 12.94 -31.99 -5.92
CA TYR A 816 11.58 -31.99 -5.41
C TYR A 816 10.60 -31.44 -6.45
N VAL A 817 9.34 -31.89 -6.42
CA VAL A 817 8.29 -31.38 -7.34
C VAL A 817 6.94 -31.22 -6.64
N ILE A 818 6.13 -30.30 -7.17
CA ILE A 818 4.78 -29.96 -6.72
C ILE A 818 3.91 -29.86 -7.99
N PRO A 819 2.67 -30.39 -8.03
CA PRO A 819 1.96 -31.10 -6.94
C PRO A 819 2.29 -32.59 -6.88
N GLN A 820 1.88 -33.25 -5.78
CA GLN A 820 1.81 -34.72 -5.72
C GLN A 820 0.85 -35.27 -6.79
N ILE A 821 1.19 -36.41 -7.40
CA ILE A 821 0.34 -37.10 -8.36
C ILE A 821 0.19 -38.58 -7.98
N PRO A 822 -0.97 -39.21 -8.16
CA PRO A 822 -1.12 -40.62 -7.89
C PRO A 822 -0.21 -41.47 -8.79
N PRO A 823 0.29 -42.62 -8.31
CA PRO A 823 1.14 -43.51 -9.10
C PRO A 823 0.42 -43.97 -10.38
N PRO A 824 1.16 -44.26 -11.47
CA PRO A 824 0.57 -44.67 -12.74
C PRO A 824 -0.33 -45.90 -12.59
N LYS A 825 -1.59 -45.81 -13.03
CA LYS A 825 -2.68 -46.80 -12.83
C LYS A 825 -2.44 -48.25 -13.32
N ARG A 826 -1.26 -48.56 -13.83
CA ARG A 826 -0.85 -49.89 -14.35
C ARG A 826 0.51 -50.36 -13.83
N ALA A 827 1.12 -49.63 -12.89
CA ALA A 827 2.40 -49.96 -12.27
C ALA A 827 2.20 -50.15 -10.76
N THR A 828 2.97 -51.06 -10.16
CA THR A 828 2.94 -51.31 -8.71
C THR A 828 3.95 -50.41 -8.03
N VAL A 829 3.55 -49.61 -7.03
CA VAL A 829 4.53 -48.82 -6.24
C VAL A 829 5.53 -49.76 -5.58
N ALA A 830 6.82 -49.49 -5.72
CA ALA A 830 7.86 -50.30 -5.11
C ALA A 830 7.82 -50.22 -3.58
N GLU A 831 8.22 -51.29 -2.90
CA GLU A 831 8.12 -51.39 -1.44
C GLU A 831 8.87 -50.23 -0.74
N GLY A 832 8.21 -49.59 0.23
CA GLY A 832 8.73 -48.45 0.98
C GLY A 832 8.82 -47.13 0.21
N THR A 833 8.56 -47.10 -1.11
CA THR A 833 8.60 -45.84 -1.89
C THR A 833 7.54 -44.86 -1.39
N THR A 834 7.92 -43.59 -1.21
CA THR A 834 6.97 -42.57 -0.75
C THR A 834 5.83 -42.38 -1.74
N THR A 835 4.59 -42.39 -1.24
CA THR A 835 3.40 -42.04 -2.02
C THR A 835 3.24 -40.53 -2.16
N ARG A 836 3.96 -39.73 -1.36
CA ARG A 836 4.00 -38.26 -1.46
C ARG A 836 4.92 -37.80 -2.60
N CYS A 837 4.57 -38.23 -3.80
CA CYS A 837 5.42 -38.08 -4.98
C CYS A 837 4.69 -37.35 -6.11
N GLY A 838 5.30 -36.29 -6.65
CA GLY A 838 4.79 -35.55 -7.80
C GLY A 838 5.36 -36.01 -9.15
N LYS A 839 6.36 -36.91 -9.16
CA LYS A 839 6.89 -37.51 -10.39
C LYS A 839 7.29 -38.97 -10.18
N TRP A 840 6.71 -39.87 -10.98
CA TRP A 840 6.96 -41.31 -10.90
C TRP A 840 7.77 -41.80 -12.11
N HIS A 841 8.72 -42.69 -11.85
CA HIS A 841 9.41 -43.48 -12.88
C HIS A 841 8.94 -44.91 -12.80
N VAL A 842 8.40 -45.45 -13.90
CA VAL A 842 8.06 -46.87 -13.98
C VAL A 842 9.20 -47.57 -14.70
N VAL A 843 9.83 -48.56 -14.07
CA VAL A 843 10.86 -49.36 -14.73
C VAL A 843 10.19 -50.15 -15.85
N THR A 844 10.58 -49.87 -17.08
CA THR A 844 10.05 -50.48 -18.31
C THR A 844 10.88 -51.68 -18.77
N GLU A 845 12.21 -51.63 -18.60
CA GLU A 845 13.13 -52.70 -19.00
C GLU A 845 14.24 -52.91 -17.96
N LEU A 846 14.70 -54.15 -17.80
CA LEU A 846 15.77 -54.53 -16.85
C LEU A 846 17.19 -54.06 -17.24
N GLN A 847 17.29 -53.11 -18.18
CA GLN A 847 18.55 -52.43 -18.54
C GLN A 847 18.66 -51.03 -17.91
N GLU A 848 17.59 -50.53 -17.29
CA GLU A 848 17.61 -49.26 -16.56
C GLU A 848 18.41 -49.43 -15.26
N THR A 849 19.29 -48.47 -14.96
CA THR A 849 20.02 -48.37 -13.69
C THR A 849 19.43 -47.25 -12.84
N CYS A 850 19.61 -47.31 -11.53
CA CYS A 850 19.20 -46.24 -10.63
C CYS A 850 19.85 -44.91 -11.00
N THR A 851 21.10 -44.96 -11.49
CA THR A 851 21.83 -43.78 -11.96
C THR A 851 21.14 -43.15 -13.16
N THR A 852 20.75 -43.95 -14.17
CA THR A 852 19.98 -43.44 -15.33
C THR A 852 18.62 -42.86 -14.90
N ILE A 853 17.94 -43.49 -13.94
CA ILE A 853 16.65 -43.02 -13.39
C ILE A 853 16.82 -41.69 -12.66
N CYS A 854 17.83 -41.54 -11.80
CA CYS A 854 18.14 -40.27 -11.12
C CYS A 854 18.40 -39.15 -12.14
N MET A 855 19.20 -39.46 -13.15
CA MET A 855 19.67 -38.51 -14.15
C MET A 855 18.55 -38.01 -15.07
N GLN A 856 17.77 -38.92 -15.66
CA GLN A 856 16.61 -38.57 -16.48
C GLN A 856 15.58 -37.72 -15.72
N ASN A 857 15.49 -37.92 -14.40
CA ASN A 857 14.51 -37.25 -13.57
C ASN A 857 15.00 -36.02 -12.81
N LYS A 858 16.30 -35.74 -12.84
CA LYS A 858 16.96 -34.59 -12.18
C LYS A 858 16.77 -34.57 -10.65
N ILE A 859 16.73 -35.77 -10.06
CA ILE A 859 16.65 -36.01 -8.61
C ILE A 859 18.04 -36.37 -8.06
N PRO A 860 18.52 -35.76 -6.95
CA PRO A 860 19.77 -36.14 -6.31
C PRO A 860 19.79 -37.61 -5.88
N TRP A 861 20.92 -38.29 -6.07
CA TRP A 861 21.10 -39.71 -5.72
C TRP A 861 20.68 -40.07 -4.29
N THR A 862 21.06 -39.24 -3.31
CA THR A 862 20.69 -39.44 -1.91
C THR A 862 19.17 -39.37 -1.74
N LEU A 863 18.54 -38.30 -2.25
CA LEU A 863 17.09 -38.12 -2.19
C LEU A 863 16.34 -39.27 -2.87
N PHE A 864 16.80 -39.73 -4.04
CA PHE A 864 16.20 -40.87 -4.73
C PHE A 864 16.25 -42.16 -3.91
N LEU A 865 17.36 -42.44 -3.22
CA LEU A 865 17.46 -43.62 -2.34
C LEU A 865 16.66 -43.46 -1.06
N ASP A 866 16.63 -42.25 -0.48
CA ASP A 866 15.91 -41.97 0.75
C ASP A 866 14.38 -42.05 0.53
N VAL A 867 13.88 -41.65 -0.67
CA VAL A 867 12.45 -41.77 -1.05
C VAL A 867 12.07 -43.11 -1.69
N ASN A 868 13.04 -44.00 -1.96
CA ASN A 868 12.85 -45.38 -2.44
C ASN A 868 13.69 -46.39 -1.63
N PRO A 869 13.38 -46.61 -0.34
CA PRO A 869 14.24 -47.36 0.59
C PRO A 869 14.52 -48.82 0.18
N SER A 870 13.61 -49.46 -0.56
CA SER A 870 13.80 -50.83 -1.07
C SER A 870 15.08 -51.00 -1.87
N LEU A 871 15.50 -49.97 -2.62
CA LEU A 871 16.69 -49.99 -3.47
C LEU A 871 17.99 -50.05 -2.66
N GLY A 872 18.15 -49.19 -1.65
CA GLY A 872 19.31 -49.15 -0.75
C GLY A 872 20.65 -48.79 -1.43
N LYS A 873 21.64 -48.44 -0.60
CA LYS A 873 22.87 -47.77 -1.05
C LYS A 873 23.87 -48.66 -1.82
N ASP A 874 23.91 -49.97 -1.53
CA ASP A 874 25.03 -50.83 -1.96
C ASP A 874 24.74 -51.74 -3.20
N ASN A 875 23.52 -51.73 -3.75
CA ASN A 875 23.16 -52.57 -4.91
C ASN A 875 21.86 -52.11 -5.63
N CYS A 876 21.65 -50.80 -5.74
CA CYS A 876 20.41 -50.18 -6.20
C CYS A 876 19.87 -50.82 -7.50
N ASP A 877 20.70 -50.91 -8.54
CA ASP A 877 20.30 -51.39 -9.87
C ASP A 877 19.73 -52.82 -9.86
N LYS A 878 20.27 -53.70 -9.01
CA LYS A 878 19.82 -55.10 -8.92
C LYS A 878 18.48 -55.26 -8.20
N LYS A 879 17.94 -54.18 -7.65
CA LYS A 879 16.64 -54.15 -6.97
C LYS A 879 15.58 -53.35 -7.72
N LEU A 880 15.89 -52.86 -8.92
CA LEU A 880 14.90 -52.34 -9.83
C LEU A 880 14.02 -53.49 -10.33
N VAL A 881 12.70 -53.36 -10.15
CA VAL A 881 11.71 -54.35 -10.58
C VAL A 881 10.93 -53.80 -11.76
N ALA A 882 11.02 -54.49 -12.90
CA ALA A 882 10.26 -54.09 -14.09
C ALA A 882 8.74 -54.12 -13.82
N GLY A 883 8.05 -53.06 -14.24
CA GLY A 883 6.64 -52.80 -13.93
C GLY A 883 6.41 -52.08 -12.60
N SER A 884 7.44 -51.83 -11.78
CA SER A 884 7.32 -51.08 -10.54
C SER A 884 7.54 -49.58 -10.71
N ALA A 885 6.79 -48.79 -9.95
CA ALA A 885 6.87 -47.34 -9.91
C ALA A 885 7.72 -46.87 -8.70
N TYR A 886 8.75 -46.09 -8.99
CA TYR A 886 9.65 -45.45 -8.03
C TYR A 886 9.42 -43.94 -8.02
N CYS A 887 9.57 -43.30 -6.87
CA CYS A 887 9.43 -41.86 -6.74
C CYS A 887 10.70 -41.16 -7.23
N VAL A 888 10.57 -40.25 -8.19
CA VAL A 888 11.67 -39.51 -8.82
C VAL A 888 11.46 -38.00 -8.80
N GLY A 889 10.54 -37.57 -7.94
CA GLY A 889 10.24 -36.19 -7.63
C GLY A 889 9.32 -36.16 -6.42
N PRO A 890 9.86 -36.33 -5.20
CA PRO A 890 9.07 -36.24 -3.97
C PRO A 890 8.53 -34.81 -3.77
N ALA A 891 7.42 -34.71 -3.04
CA ALA A 891 7.00 -33.42 -2.47
C ALA A 891 7.97 -32.99 -1.36
N TYR A 892 7.98 -31.70 -1.01
CA TYR A 892 8.87 -31.19 0.05
C TYR A 892 8.59 -31.77 1.44
N SER A 893 7.38 -32.30 1.68
CA SER A 893 6.94 -32.94 2.92
C SER A 893 6.93 -34.48 2.85
N TRP A 894 7.73 -35.10 1.98
CA TRP A 894 7.70 -36.55 1.76
C TRP A 894 8.08 -37.39 2.99
N ASP A 895 8.83 -36.80 3.93
CA ASP A 895 9.37 -37.40 5.16
C ASP A 895 8.67 -36.93 6.45
N GLU A 896 7.63 -36.09 6.36
CA GLU A 896 6.87 -35.65 7.55
C GLU A 896 6.02 -36.80 8.14
N PHE A 897 6.52 -37.41 9.21
CA PHE A 897 5.84 -38.45 9.99
C PHE A 897 4.57 -37.93 10.67
N PHE A 898 3.44 -38.54 10.34
CA PHE A 898 2.27 -38.60 11.23
C PHE A 898 2.15 -40.05 11.71
N ASP A 899 2.41 -40.29 13.00
CA ASP A 899 2.43 -41.64 13.57
C ASP A 899 1.01 -42.23 13.69
N GLY A 900 0.73 -43.24 12.85
CA GLY A 900 0.17 -44.52 13.28
C GLY A 900 -1.31 -44.63 13.68
N GLY A 901 -2.11 -45.26 12.82
CA GLY A 901 -3.41 -45.86 13.17
C GLY A 901 -3.82 -46.89 12.11
N ASP A 902 -3.77 -48.18 12.48
CA ASP A 902 -3.91 -49.32 11.55
C ASP A 902 -5.20 -49.33 10.70
N PHE A 903 -5.05 -49.70 9.43
CA PHE A 903 -6.11 -50.38 8.67
C PHE A 903 -5.53 -51.55 7.88
N ASP A 904 -5.71 -52.75 8.45
CA ASP A 904 -5.53 -54.03 7.74
C ASP A 904 -6.47 -54.12 6.52
N PHE A 905 -6.00 -54.80 5.47
CA PHE A 905 -6.79 -55.08 4.27
C PHE A 905 -7.58 -56.39 4.40
N GLU A 906 -8.92 -56.31 4.34
CA GLU A 906 -9.81 -57.32 3.72
C GLU A 906 -10.64 -56.66 2.60
#